data_AF-A0A329VNE1-F1
#
_entry.id   AF-A0A329VNE1-F1
#
_cell.length_a   1.000
_cell.length_b   1.000
_cell.length_c   1.000
_cell.angle_alpha   90.00
_cell.angle_beta   90.00
_cell.angle_gamma   90.00
#
_symmetry.space_group_name_H-M   'P 1'
#
loop_
_entity.id
_entity.type
_entity.pdbx_description
1 polymer ?
#
loop_
_entity_poly.entity_id
_entity_poly.type
_entity_poly.pdbx_seq_one_letter_code
_entity_poly.pdbx_strand_id
1 'polypeptide(L)'
;MGKSSNRSTEYFFTGKYYDDNDGNSITAIGVGGEVYAYGGNDDVTVGSLKVDVYHTNGELSVKGASGYTGIRKTGNGGLSFSGASGAAFIDHTGETGNLNYSGAAGYNKLVRKGLSGDTSFKGAGGYNELWHEIDQGNIYFAGAGAANKIDRTWFSHYEGTQGDVTFNGAGAANSIDSRIESGDVILNGVGADNHIVRKGREGNVILRGAGAANRIERIRHSEDGYEQTQGNITLEGAGGYNKLYSDVAHGNIHFTGAGAYNEITRAGTKNEIEFAQAKDIVMTSATMEGFWIQQSQQVKAVKSSVEPDTYLFAIANNVNTKVVSVRLQNNPDTGKLRYYSTSWYKEGNHLKDIAKENINVNNGFIPVKREGAITLADINFVYRQETTIQGVEEELLTDKWVNYSYGTNIEAKNVTLGSAKMGGYAISSNGLKIDVSPVKSNEQPDTYVYAIFLEPYTKVVEVKLANDYETGKLKYIAKSWYKKGDHTGRLADESFSYPRGYRSIGAGYTLSQLHYDLNISDDVADCLTDLEGYSEQDLIKSSKNGGDSSGNIYFIGAGGGNVITSNVTHGNINFAGAGAANIILHSSTFGNTYFEGGGGANVIVKNGEEGNLSFRGAGLANVLVHQSLHGEMDIYAGGAANVLVRIGDGRYLAHLLSYGNISIHKGNGNSRVLMLGGYNTHTQIGNGNGNWSGTGGFNVITQAGAGDISSVLLGGANVLTKLGAGDLVTGMFGGA
;
A
#
# COMPACT_ATOMS: atom_id res chain seq x y z
N MET A 1 -7.67 -56.86 -35.06
CA MET A 1 -7.94 -55.90 -36.16
C MET A 1 -9.44 -55.65 -36.22
N GLY A 2 -9.90 -54.41 -36.03
CA GLY A 2 -11.30 -54.04 -36.32
C GLY A 2 -12.01 -52.97 -35.48
N LYS A 3 -11.47 -52.47 -34.35
CA LYS A 3 -12.20 -51.50 -33.50
C LYS A 3 -11.87 -50.01 -33.77
N SER A 4 -10.63 -49.63 -34.07
CA SER A 4 -10.26 -48.20 -34.19
C SER A 4 -10.71 -47.54 -35.50
N SER A 5 -10.67 -48.26 -36.64
CA SER A 5 -10.98 -47.68 -37.95
C SER A 5 -12.44 -47.24 -38.13
N ASN A 6 -13.40 -47.91 -37.47
CA ASN A 6 -14.81 -47.54 -37.56
C ASN A 6 -15.14 -46.32 -36.69
N ARG A 7 -14.51 -46.16 -35.52
CA ARG A 7 -14.82 -45.08 -34.57
C ARG A 7 -14.26 -43.71 -34.97
N SER A 8 -13.08 -43.64 -35.60
CA SER A 8 -12.59 -42.36 -36.15
C SER A 8 -13.41 -41.88 -37.34
N THR A 9 -13.90 -42.81 -38.15
CA THR A 9 -14.84 -42.51 -39.25
C THR A 9 -16.18 -42.05 -38.70
N GLU A 10 -16.68 -42.71 -37.65
CA GLU A 10 -17.89 -42.29 -36.93
C GLU A 10 -17.75 -40.88 -36.35
N TYR A 11 -16.65 -40.55 -35.66
CA TYR A 11 -16.39 -39.20 -35.15
C TYR A 11 -16.41 -38.13 -36.26
N PHE A 12 -15.86 -38.44 -37.43
CA PHE A 12 -15.86 -37.52 -38.57
C PHE A 12 -17.27 -37.12 -39.00
N PHE A 13 -18.26 -38.02 -38.88
CA PHE A 13 -19.66 -37.78 -39.27
C PHE A 13 -20.57 -37.36 -38.11
N THR A 14 -20.37 -37.91 -36.91
CA THR A 14 -21.25 -37.70 -35.76
C THR A 14 -20.76 -36.62 -34.80
N GLY A 15 -19.46 -36.31 -34.84
CA GLY A 15 -18.82 -35.43 -33.88
C GLY A 15 -18.79 -35.99 -32.45
N LYS A 16 -18.95 -37.30 -32.25
CA LYS A 16 -18.87 -37.93 -30.91
C LYS A 16 -18.01 -39.18 -30.93
N TYR A 17 -17.10 -39.29 -29.96
CA TYR A 17 -16.27 -40.48 -29.74
C TYR A 17 -16.44 -40.93 -28.29
N TYR A 18 -16.85 -42.18 -28.08
CA TYR A 18 -16.98 -42.79 -26.74
C TYR A 18 -16.00 -43.94 -26.60
N ASP A 19 -15.22 -43.92 -25.53
CA ASP A 19 -14.27 -44.99 -25.21
C ASP A 19 -14.72 -45.92 -24.07
N ASP A 20 -13.97 -47.01 -23.88
CA ASP A 20 -14.05 -47.87 -22.70
C ASP A 20 -13.11 -47.40 -21.56
N ASN A 21 -13.15 -48.09 -20.41
CA ASN A 21 -12.42 -47.68 -19.19
C ASN A 21 -10.93 -48.10 -19.16
N ASP A 22 -10.41 -48.65 -20.27
CA ASP A 22 -9.02 -49.10 -20.40
C ASP A 22 -8.14 -47.99 -20.99
N GLY A 23 -6.82 -48.20 -21.10
CA GLY A 23 -5.94 -47.21 -21.72
C GLY A 23 -5.98 -47.25 -23.25
N ASN A 24 -6.31 -46.12 -23.89
CA ASN A 24 -6.59 -46.07 -25.33
C ASN A 24 -5.73 -45.06 -26.11
N SER A 25 -5.66 -45.27 -27.43
CA SER A 25 -5.11 -44.30 -28.39
C SER A 25 -6.20 -43.86 -29.35
N ILE A 26 -6.61 -42.60 -29.25
CA ILE A 26 -7.79 -42.02 -29.91
C ILE A 26 -7.33 -41.03 -30.98
N THR A 27 -7.92 -41.08 -32.18
CA THR A 27 -7.70 -40.08 -33.24
C THR A 27 -9.03 -39.41 -33.61
N ALA A 28 -9.13 -38.12 -33.29
CA ALA A 28 -10.31 -37.27 -33.44
C ALA A 28 -10.02 -36.12 -34.43
N ILE A 29 -10.08 -36.44 -35.72
CA ILE A 29 -9.84 -35.50 -36.83
C ILE A 29 -11.17 -35.29 -37.57
N GLY A 30 -11.62 -34.04 -37.77
CA GLY A 30 -12.92 -33.75 -38.38
C GLY A 30 -13.33 -32.28 -38.31
N VAL A 31 -14.61 -31.97 -38.57
CA VAL A 31 -15.13 -30.60 -38.51
C VAL A 31 -15.21 -30.11 -37.05
N GLY A 32 -15.61 -30.97 -36.12
CA GLY A 32 -15.56 -30.74 -34.68
C GLY A 32 -16.42 -31.72 -33.89
N GLY A 33 -16.19 -31.84 -32.58
CA GLY A 33 -16.90 -32.83 -31.76
C GLY A 33 -16.40 -33.06 -30.33
N GLU A 34 -17.05 -33.98 -29.63
CA GLU A 34 -16.80 -34.38 -28.24
C GLU A 34 -16.09 -35.76 -28.18
N VAL A 35 -15.05 -35.89 -27.36
CA VAL A 35 -14.33 -37.14 -27.09
C VAL A 35 -14.47 -37.49 -25.62
N TYR A 36 -15.02 -38.66 -25.32
CA TYR A 36 -15.20 -39.18 -23.97
C TYR A 36 -14.24 -40.35 -23.76
N ALA A 37 -13.09 -40.07 -23.14
CA ALA A 37 -12.03 -41.03 -22.81
C ALA A 37 -12.06 -41.24 -21.29
N TYR A 38 -12.91 -42.14 -20.80
CA TYR A 38 -13.09 -42.32 -19.35
C TYR A 38 -12.18 -43.44 -18.84
N GLY A 39 -11.61 -43.31 -17.65
CA GLY A 39 -10.71 -44.33 -17.07
C GLY A 39 -9.38 -44.47 -17.82
N GLY A 40 -8.51 -45.38 -17.37
CA GLY A 40 -7.29 -45.73 -18.10
C GLY A 40 -6.27 -44.60 -18.35
N ASN A 41 -5.19 -44.95 -19.05
CA ASN A 41 -4.22 -43.98 -19.57
C ASN A 41 -4.48 -43.74 -21.05
N ASP A 42 -4.87 -42.54 -21.43
CA ASP A 42 -5.34 -42.22 -22.78
C ASP A 42 -4.43 -41.25 -23.53
N ASP A 43 -4.18 -41.52 -24.81
CA ASP A 43 -3.47 -40.66 -25.75
C ASP A 43 -4.42 -40.24 -26.89
N VAL A 44 -4.83 -38.97 -26.88
CA VAL A 44 -5.82 -38.39 -27.80
C VAL A 44 -5.13 -37.46 -28.79
N THR A 45 -5.22 -37.79 -30.08
CA THR A 45 -4.78 -36.91 -31.17
C THR A 45 -5.95 -36.14 -31.77
N VAL A 46 -5.89 -34.81 -31.77
CA VAL A 46 -6.97 -33.92 -32.23
C VAL A 46 -6.60 -33.14 -33.50
N GLY A 47 -7.59 -32.94 -34.37
CA GLY A 47 -7.42 -32.19 -35.63
C GLY A 47 -8.74 -31.64 -36.17
N SER A 48 -9.23 -30.52 -35.65
CA SER A 48 -10.58 -30.01 -36.00
C SER A 48 -10.77 -28.51 -35.78
N LEU A 49 -11.89 -27.93 -36.23
CA LEU A 49 -12.20 -26.52 -35.90
C LEU A 49 -12.54 -26.36 -34.41
N LYS A 50 -13.19 -27.35 -33.80
CA LYS A 50 -13.56 -27.35 -32.37
C LYS A 50 -13.52 -28.78 -31.82
N VAL A 51 -12.85 -29.00 -30.69
CA VAL A 51 -12.87 -30.27 -29.97
C VAL A 51 -13.05 -30.07 -28.47
N ASP A 52 -13.84 -30.93 -27.83
CA ASP A 52 -13.99 -31.02 -26.37
C ASP A 52 -13.62 -32.46 -25.93
N VAL A 53 -12.64 -32.61 -25.03
CA VAL A 53 -12.17 -33.91 -24.51
C VAL A 53 -12.53 -34.04 -23.03
N TYR A 54 -13.16 -35.15 -22.65
CA TYR A 54 -13.58 -35.45 -21.28
C TYR A 54 -12.86 -36.70 -20.76
N HIS A 55 -12.27 -36.61 -19.57
CA HIS A 55 -11.52 -37.70 -18.92
C HIS A 55 -11.80 -37.78 -17.42
N THR A 56 -11.65 -38.98 -16.85
CA THR A 56 -11.85 -39.23 -15.41
C THR A 56 -10.52 -39.59 -14.74
N ASN A 57 -10.21 -40.87 -14.51
CA ASN A 57 -9.03 -41.34 -13.77
C ASN A 57 -7.94 -41.90 -14.70
N GLY A 58 -6.67 -41.75 -14.30
CA GLY A 58 -5.48 -42.18 -15.05
C GLY A 58 -4.80 -41.03 -15.81
N GLU A 59 -3.73 -41.30 -16.56
CA GLU A 59 -2.99 -40.26 -17.28
C GLU A 59 -3.70 -39.88 -18.60
N LEU A 60 -3.89 -38.59 -18.85
CA LEU A 60 -4.41 -38.09 -20.13
C LEU A 60 -3.32 -37.31 -20.88
N SER A 61 -3.05 -37.71 -22.12
CA SER A 61 -2.24 -36.96 -23.07
C SER A 61 -3.08 -36.54 -24.27
N VAL A 62 -3.11 -35.24 -24.57
CA VAL A 62 -3.83 -34.70 -25.73
C VAL A 62 -2.84 -33.96 -26.62
N LYS A 63 -2.79 -34.30 -27.91
CA LYS A 63 -1.89 -33.66 -28.87
C LYS A 63 -2.56 -33.29 -30.18
N GLY A 64 -2.15 -32.19 -30.81
CA GLY A 64 -2.60 -31.85 -32.17
C GLY A 64 -2.90 -30.38 -32.39
N ALA A 65 -3.79 -30.08 -33.35
CA ALA A 65 -4.10 -28.71 -33.73
C ALA A 65 -5.61 -28.48 -33.92
N SER A 66 -6.14 -27.37 -33.40
CA SER A 66 -7.56 -27.07 -33.57
C SER A 66 -7.92 -25.59 -33.45
N GLY A 67 -9.05 -25.15 -34.02
CA GLY A 67 -9.53 -23.77 -33.79
C GLY A 67 -9.87 -23.50 -32.32
N TYR A 68 -10.49 -24.47 -31.65
CA TYR A 68 -10.82 -24.45 -30.22
C TYR A 68 -10.53 -25.82 -29.62
N THR A 69 -9.81 -25.85 -28.48
CA THR A 69 -9.58 -27.05 -27.68
C THR A 69 -10.15 -26.87 -26.28
N GLY A 70 -11.14 -27.68 -25.91
CA GLY A 70 -11.63 -27.86 -24.55
C GLY A 70 -11.15 -29.20 -23.99
N ILE A 71 -10.59 -29.24 -22.79
CA ILE A 71 -10.24 -30.48 -22.09
C ILE A 71 -10.73 -30.39 -20.66
N ARG A 72 -11.42 -31.44 -20.17
CA ARG A 72 -11.91 -31.54 -18.80
C ARG A 72 -11.55 -32.90 -18.21
N LYS A 73 -10.68 -32.89 -17.20
CA LYS A 73 -10.28 -34.07 -16.42
C LYS A 73 -10.78 -33.96 -14.99
N THR A 74 -11.64 -34.89 -14.55
CA THR A 74 -12.27 -34.82 -13.22
C THR A 74 -11.68 -35.73 -12.16
N GLY A 75 -10.94 -36.79 -12.55
CA GLY A 75 -10.33 -37.74 -11.63
C GLY A 75 -8.81 -37.61 -11.53
N ASN A 76 -8.19 -38.50 -10.77
CA ASN A 76 -6.77 -38.47 -10.45
C ASN A 76 -5.89 -38.89 -11.64
N GLY A 77 -4.61 -38.50 -11.59
CA GLY A 77 -3.62 -38.74 -12.66
C GLY A 77 -3.32 -37.47 -13.44
N GLY A 78 -2.19 -37.40 -14.14
CA GLY A 78 -1.76 -36.21 -14.86
C GLY A 78 -2.59 -35.90 -16.11
N LEU A 79 -2.54 -34.62 -16.52
CA LEU A 79 -3.05 -34.11 -17.78
C LEU A 79 -1.92 -33.40 -18.52
N SER A 80 -1.65 -33.84 -19.75
CA SER A 80 -0.71 -33.18 -20.66
C SER A 80 -1.40 -32.75 -21.95
N PHE A 81 -1.16 -31.52 -22.37
CA PHE A 81 -1.56 -31.02 -23.68
C PHE A 81 -0.33 -30.54 -24.46
N SER A 82 -0.22 -30.95 -25.73
CA SER A 82 0.75 -30.37 -26.64
C SER A 82 0.19 -30.09 -28.03
N GLY A 83 0.21 -28.82 -28.45
CA GLY A 83 -0.43 -28.47 -29.71
C GLY A 83 -0.53 -27.00 -30.01
N ALA A 84 -1.24 -26.68 -31.09
CA ALA A 84 -1.57 -25.32 -31.48
C ALA A 84 -3.08 -25.14 -31.51
N SER A 85 -3.59 -24.06 -30.91
CA SER A 85 -5.03 -23.77 -30.99
C SER A 85 -5.36 -22.31 -31.24
N GLY A 86 -6.56 -22.01 -31.71
CA GLY A 86 -7.06 -20.63 -31.69
C GLY A 86 -7.34 -20.20 -30.25
N ALA A 87 -8.01 -21.05 -29.48
CA ALA A 87 -8.17 -20.94 -28.04
C ALA A 87 -8.06 -22.31 -27.35
N ALA A 88 -7.39 -22.37 -26.20
CA ALA A 88 -7.28 -23.57 -25.35
C ALA A 88 -7.92 -23.32 -23.98
N PHE A 89 -8.83 -24.19 -23.57
CA PHE A 89 -9.46 -24.23 -22.26
C PHE A 89 -9.22 -25.62 -21.65
N ILE A 90 -8.43 -25.70 -20.59
CA ILE A 90 -7.96 -26.97 -20.03
C ILE A 90 -8.22 -26.97 -18.52
N ASP A 91 -9.15 -27.82 -18.09
CA ASP A 91 -9.56 -27.95 -16.70
C ASP A 91 -9.15 -29.32 -16.15
N HIS A 92 -8.46 -29.34 -15.01
CA HIS A 92 -8.12 -30.55 -14.26
C HIS A 92 -8.53 -30.40 -12.78
N THR A 93 -9.59 -31.09 -12.39
CA THR A 93 -10.24 -30.99 -11.07
C THR A 93 -10.10 -32.24 -10.20
N GLY A 94 -9.22 -33.18 -10.57
CA GLY A 94 -8.90 -34.33 -9.74
C GLY A 94 -8.10 -33.93 -8.50
N GLU A 95 -8.24 -34.68 -7.40
CA GLU A 95 -7.55 -34.38 -6.14
C GLU A 95 -6.03 -34.40 -6.30
N THR A 96 -5.50 -35.26 -7.17
CA THR A 96 -4.06 -35.40 -7.43
C THR A 96 -3.77 -35.47 -8.93
N GLY A 97 -2.59 -34.96 -9.32
CA GLY A 97 -2.14 -35.01 -10.72
C GLY A 97 -1.58 -33.67 -11.20
N ASN A 98 -0.62 -33.73 -12.12
CA ASN A 98 0.01 -32.55 -12.68
C ASN A 98 -0.76 -32.06 -13.92
N LEU A 99 -0.71 -30.76 -14.20
CA LEU A 99 -1.22 -30.15 -15.43
C LEU A 99 -0.07 -29.59 -16.25
N ASN A 100 0.20 -30.17 -17.41
CA ASN A 100 1.30 -29.77 -18.29
C ASN A 100 0.75 -29.26 -19.63
N TYR A 101 1.06 -28.03 -19.98
CA TYR A 101 0.74 -27.42 -21.26
C TYR A 101 2.01 -27.10 -22.04
N SER A 102 2.05 -27.51 -23.30
CA SER A 102 3.13 -27.18 -24.24
C SER A 102 2.58 -26.81 -25.61
N GLY A 103 2.31 -25.52 -25.85
CA GLY A 103 1.62 -25.13 -27.08
C GLY A 103 1.62 -23.64 -27.42
N ALA A 104 0.87 -23.29 -28.47
CA ALA A 104 0.62 -21.92 -28.86
C ALA A 104 -0.87 -21.67 -29.11
N ALA A 105 -1.45 -20.65 -28.48
CA ALA A 105 -2.83 -20.27 -28.76
C ALA A 105 -3.11 -18.77 -28.63
N GLY A 106 -4.12 -18.26 -29.33
CA GLY A 106 -4.54 -16.87 -29.16
C GLY A 106 -4.98 -16.54 -27.73
N TYR A 107 -5.68 -17.49 -27.09
CA TYR A 107 -6.10 -17.42 -25.69
C TYR A 107 -5.88 -18.78 -25.02
N ASN A 108 -5.14 -18.81 -23.91
CA ASN A 108 -4.90 -20.00 -23.10
C ASN A 108 -5.52 -19.81 -21.72
N LYS A 109 -6.40 -20.72 -21.31
CA LYS A 109 -6.92 -20.81 -19.95
C LYS A 109 -6.68 -22.21 -19.38
N LEU A 110 -5.92 -22.28 -18.30
CA LEU A 110 -5.61 -23.50 -17.58
C LEU A 110 -6.19 -23.39 -16.18
N VAL A 111 -6.91 -24.42 -15.74
CA VAL A 111 -7.48 -24.50 -14.39
C VAL A 111 -7.02 -25.81 -13.75
N ARG A 112 -6.33 -25.75 -12.62
CA ARG A 112 -5.93 -26.90 -11.81
C ARG A 112 -6.57 -26.76 -10.42
N LYS A 113 -7.41 -27.73 -10.00
CA LYS A 113 -8.07 -27.77 -8.68
C LYS A 113 -7.92 -29.10 -7.95
N GLY A 114 -7.48 -29.12 -6.70
CA GLY A 114 -7.37 -30.35 -5.91
C GLY A 114 -6.45 -30.24 -4.69
N LEU A 115 -6.04 -31.37 -4.11
CA LEU A 115 -5.15 -31.40 -2.95
C LEU A 115 -3.69 -31.21 -3.35
N SER A 116 -3.24 -31.84 -4.44
CA SER A 116 -1.85 -31.75 -4.87
C SER A 116 -1.63 -31.83 -6.38
N GLY A 117 -0.56 -31.19 -6.84
CA GLY A 117 -0.08 -31.30 -8.22
C GLY A 117 0.48 -30.01 -8.77
N ASP A 118 1.55 -30.15 -9.55
CA ASP A 118 2.22 -29.04 -10.20
C ASP A 118 1.45 -28.61 -11.46
N THR A 119 1.63 -27.34 -11.85
CA THR A 119 1.19 -26.85 -13.16
C THR A 119 2.36 -26.26 -13.92
N SER A 120 2.59 -26.79 -15.13
CA SER A 120 3.61 -26.30 -16.05
C SER A 120 2.95 -25.73 -17.29
N PHE A 121 3.25 -24.48 -17.61
CA PHE A 121 2.90 -23.83 -18.86
C PHE A 121 4.17 -23.54 -19.66
N LYS A 122 4.24 -24.06 -20.87
CA LYS A 122 5.29 -23.75 -21.84
C LYS A 122 4.65 -23.34 -23.15
N GLY A 123 4.76 -22.07 -23.54
CA GLY A 123 4.07 -21.66 -24.75
C GLY A 123 4.03 -20.18 -25.08
N ALA A 124 3.27 -19.86 -26.11
CA ALA A 124 3.00 -18.49 -26.52
C ALA A 124 1.50 -18.26 -26.68
N GLY A 125 1.04 -17.05 -26.37
CA GLY A 125 -0.33 -16.69 -26.66
C GLY A 125 -0.64 -15.21 -26.54
N GLY A 126 -1.76 -14.77 -27.10
CA GLY A 126 -2.21 -13.39 -26.93
C GLY A 126 -2.51 -13.09 -25.47
N TYR A 127 -3.22 -14.00 -24.81
CA TYR A 127 -3.57 -13.92 -23.40
C TYR A 127 -3.42 -15.30 -22.73
N ASN A 128 -2.68 -15.38 -21.63
CA ASN A 128 -2.44 -16.61 -20.90
C ASN A 128 -2.96 -16.47 -19.46
N GLU A 129 -3.89 -17.34 -19.05
CA GLU A 129 -4.54 -17.36 -17.73
C GLU A 129 -4.34 -18.72 -17.07
N LEU A 130 -3.69 -18.73 -15.91
CA LEU A 130 -3.52 -19.92 -15.08
C LEU A 130 -4.26 -19.70 -13.76
N TRP A 131 -5.24 -20.54 -13.49
CA TRP A 131 -5.91 -20.64 -12.19
C TRP A 131 -5.45 -21.92 -11.49
N HIS A 132 -4.79 -21.77 -10.33
CA HIS A 132 -4.24 -22.87 -9.56
C HIS A 132 -4.81 -22.83 -8.14
N GLU A 133 -5.70 -23.77 -7.85
CA GLU A 133 -6.43 -23.91 -6.59
C GLU A 133 -6.03 -25.25 -5.97
N ILE A 134 -4.85 -25.26 -5.35
CA ILE A 134 -4.18 -26.47 -4.89
C ILE A 134 -3.50 -26.20 -3.55
N ASP A 135 -3.59 -27.15 -2.62
CA ASP A 135 -2.97 -27.00 -1.31
C ASP A 135 -1.45 -27.26 -1.38
N GLN A 136 -1.00 -28.19 -2.24
CA GLN A 136 0.39 -28.65 -2.34
C GLN A 136 0.87 -28.75 -3.80
N GLY A 137 1.73 -27.85 -4.26
CA GLY A 137 2.34 -27.97 -5.59
C GLY A 137 2.74 -26.65 -6.21
N ASN A 138 3.63 -26.67 -7.19
CA ASN A 138 4.27 -25.50 -7.76
C ASN A 138 3.64 -25.07 -9.10
N ILE A 139 3.90 -23.83 -9.48
CA ILE A 139 3.57 -23.30 -10.80
C ILE A 139 4.85 -22.93 -11.54
N TYR A 140 5.02 -23.46 -12.74
CA TYR A 140 6.12 -23.14 -13.64
C TYR A 140 5.56 -22.55 -14.93
N PHE A 141 5.76 -21.26 -15.13
CA PHE A 141 5.37 -20.57 -16.36
C PHE A 141 6.62 -20.25 -17.19
N ALA A 142 6.63 -20.67 -18.45
CA ALA A 142 7.68 -20.42 -19.42
C ALA A 142 7.06 -19.98 -20.76
N GLY A 143 6.93 -18.68 -21.00
CA GLY A 143 6.19 -18.25 -22.20
C GLY A 143 6.16 -16.76 -22.50
N ALA A 144 5.49 -16.44 -23.60
CA ALA A 144 5.29 -15.06 -24.03
C ALA A 144 3.81 -14.77 -24.32
N GLY A 145 3.38 -13.55 -24.00
CA GLY A 145 2.05 -13.10 -24.41
C GLY A 145 1.77 -11.63 -24.18
N ALA A 146 0.71 -11.09 -24.78
CA ALA A 146 0.36 -9.68 -24.55
C ALA A 146 -0.05 -9.47 -23.09
N ALA A 147 -0.77 -10.42 -22.49
CA ALA A 147 -0.99 -10.47 -21.05
C ALA A 147 -0.84 -11.88 -20.50
N ASN A 148 -0.20 -12.00 -19.34
CA ASN A 148 -0.02 -13.24 -18.60
C ASN A 148 -0.57 -13.06 -17.18
N LYS A 149 -1.49 -13.92 -16.77
CA LYS A 149 -2.14 -13.89 -15.45
C LYS A 149 -2.00 -15.24 -14.77
N ILE A 150 -1.49 -15.23 -13.54
CA ILE A 150 -1.42 -16.39 -12.66
C ILE A 150 -2.15 -16.06 -11.37
N ASP A 151 -3.22 -16.79 -11.09
CA ASP A 151 -3.95 -16.75 -9.82
C ASP A 151 -3.70 -18.07 -9.08
N ARG A 152 -3.07 -17.98 -7.91
CA ARG A 152 -2.79 -19.11 -7.02
C ARG A 152 -3.50 -18.96 -5.69
N THR A 153 -4.26 -19.98 -5.33
CA THR A 153 -5.06 -20.06 -4.10
C THR A 153 -5.12 -21.50 -3.61
N TRP A 154 -5.70 -21.72 -2.43
CA TRP A 154 -5.86 -23.05 -1.85
C TRP A 154 -7.20 -23.70 -2.24
N PHE A 155 -7.27 -25.03 -2.14
CA PHE A 155 -8.47 -25.82 -2.44
C PHE A 155 -9.30 -26.07 -1.18
N SER A 156 -8.66 -26.52 -0.10
CA SER A 156 -9.35 -26.95 1.12
C SER A 156 -9.44 -25.83 2.15
N HIS A 157 -8.29 -25.45 2.70
CA HIS A 157 -8.14 -24.39 3.69
C HIS A 157 -6.74 -23.78 3.58
N TYR A 158 -6.58 -22.57 4.11
CA TYR A 158 -5.34 -21.80 4.00
C TYR A 158 -4.15 -22.43 4.74
N GLU A 159 -4.36 -22.92 5.97
CA GLU A 159 -3.29 -23.50 6.79
C GLU A 159 -2.68 -24.75 6.14
N GLY A 160 -1.36 -24.86 6.18
CA GLY A 160 -0.57 -25.96 5.62
C GLY A 160 -0.27 -25.83 4.12
N THR A 161 -0.78 -24.81 3.44
CA THR A 161 -0.66 -24.69 1.98
C THR A 161 0.73 -24.25 1.54
N GLN A 162 1.31 -24.94 0.54
CA GLN A 162 2.66 -24.66 0.07
C GLN A 162 2.89 -24.82 -1.43
N GLY A 163 3.81 -24.01 -1.95
CA GLY A 163 4.44 -24.19 -3.25
C GLY A 163 4.74 -22.89 -3.98
N ASP A 164 5.78 -22.92 -4.79
CA ASP A 164 6.37 -21.74 -5.41
C ASP A 164 5.71 -21.40 -6.75
N VAL A 165 5.83 -20.13 -7.14
CA VAL A 165 5.49 -19.66 -8.48
C VAL A 165 6.75 -19.17 -9.16
N THR A 166 7.16 -19.86 -10.22
CA THR A 166 8.26 -19.42 -11.09
C THR A 166 7.72 -18.98 -12.43
N PHE A 167 7.91 -17.72 -12.77
CA PHE A 167 7.56 -17.12 -14.05
C PHE A 167 8.83 -16.78 -14.83
N ASN A 168 8.99 -17.35 -16.01
CA ASN A 168 10.05 -17.06 -16.96
C ASN A 168 9.42 -16.63 -18.29
N GLY A 169 9.41 -15.34 -18.60
CA GLY A 169 8.65 -14.92 -19.78
C GLY A 169 8.70 -13.46 -20.14
N ALA A 170 7.96 -13.14 -21.19
CA ALA A 170 7.80 -11.77 -21.66
C ALA A 170 6.32 -11.45 -21.89
N GLY A 171 5.91 -10.23 -21.57
CA GLY A 171 4.57 -9.79 -21.95
C GLY A 171 4.30 -8.32 -21.70
N ALA A 172 3.30 -7.75 -22.35
CA ALA A 172 2.99 -6.33 -22.10
C ALA A 172 2.47 -6.15 -20.66
N ALA A 173 1.67 -7.10 -20.15
CA ALA A 173 1.25 -7.15 -18.76
C ALA A 173 1.49 -8.54 -18.15
N ASN A 174 2.15 -8.59 -16.99
CA ASN A 174 2.37 -9.81 -16.22
C ASN A 174 1.77 -9.62 -14.81
N SER A 175 0.82 -10.46 -14.43
CA SER A 175 0.15 -10.41 -13.13
C SER A 175 0.27 -11.77 -12.44
N ILE A 176 0.80 -11.78 -11.22
CA ILE A 176 0.92 -12.96 -10.37
C ILE A 176 0.30 -12.62 -9.02
N ASP A 177 -0.71 -13.38 -8.62
CA ASP A 177 -1.38 -13.25 -7.32
C ASP A 177 -1.34 -14.62 -6.62
N SER A 178 -0.58 -14.71 -5.52
CA SER A 178 -0.39 -15.95 -4.75
C SER A 178 -0.81 -15.76 -3.30
N ARG A 179 -1.88 -16.45 -2.89
CA ARG A 179 -2.57 -16.27 -1.59
C ARG A 179 -2.42 -17.45 -0.63
N ILE A 180 -1.38 -18.25 -0.75
CA ILE A 180 -1.17 -19.44 0.10
C ILE A 180 -0.27 -19.16 1.30
N GLU A 181 -0.21 -20.07 2.27
CA GLU A 181 0.52 -19.89 3.54
C GLU A 181 2.03 -19.75 3.32
N SER A 182 2.66 -20.65 2.58
CA SER A 182 4.11 -20.65 2.35
C SER A 182 4.52 -20.86 0.89
N GLY A 183 5.47 -20.07 0.39
CA GLY A 183 6.04 -20.25 -0.95
C GLY A 183 6.56 -18.95 -1.55
N ASP A 184 7.56 -19.09 -2.41
CA ASP A 184 8.22 -17.97 -3.05
C ASP A 184 7.54 -17.62 -4.38
N VAL A 185 7.63 -16.35 -4.78
CA VAL A 185 7.25 -15.90 -6.13
C VAL A 185 8.46 -15.31 -6.82
N ILE A 186 8.84 -15.91 -7.95
CA ILE A 186 10.00 -15.52 -8.75
C ILE A 186 9.51 -15.15 -10.14
N LEU A 187 9.75 -13.91 -10.54
CA LEU A 187 9.50 -13.43 -11.90
C LEU A 187 10.83 -13.05 -12.56
N ASN A 188 11.23 -13.83 -13.57
CA ASN A 188 12.32 -13.52 -14.48
C ASN A 188 11.71 -13.14 -15.83
N GLY A 189 11.79 -11.87 -16.21
CA GLY A 189 11.11 -11.47 -17.43
C GLY A 189 11.11 -9.98 -17.74
N VAL A 190 10.54 -9.65 -18.89
CA VAL A 190 10.32 -8.26 -19.31
C VAL A 190 8.84 -8.03 -19.53
N GLY A 191 8.35 -6.88 -19.07
CA GLY A 191 6.99 -6.48 -19.39
C GLY A 191 6.67 -5.05 -19.07
N ALA A 192 5.76 -4.43 -19.84
CA ALA A 192 5.43 -3.03 -19.63
C ALA A 192 4.80 -2.80 -18.25
N ASP A 193 3.96 -3.72 -17.78
CA ASP A 193 3.43 -3.74 -16.41
C ASP A 193 3.69 -5.10 -15.75
N ASN A 194 4.43 -5.12 -14.65
CA ASN A 194 4.62 -6.31 -13.83
C ASN A 194 3.98 -6.08 -12.46
N HIS A 195 2.99 -6.89 -12.09
CA HIS A 195 2.31 -6.83 -10.81
C HIS A 195 2.39 -8.18 -10.10
N ILE A 196 3.05 -8.19 -8.94
CA ILE A 196 3.22 -9.39 -8.12
C ILE A 196 2.64 -9.14 -6.75
N VAL A 197 1.70 -9.98 -6.33
CA VAL A 197 1.14 -10.01 -4.98
C VAL A 197 1.43 -11.36 -4.37
N ARG A 198 2.15 -11.37 -3.24
CA ARG A 198 2.39 -12.53 -2.40
C ARG A 198 1.73 -12.30 -1.04
N LYS A 199 0.61 -12.99 -0.81
CA LYS A 199 -0.18 -12.91 0.42
C LYS A 199 -0.10 -14.19 1.24
N GLY A 200 0.52 -14.15 2.42
CA GLY A 200 0.59 -15.29 3.33
C GLY A 200 1.63 -15.17 4.44
N ARG A 201 1.79 -16.24 5.22
CA ARG A 201 2.70 -16.28 6.36
C ARG A 201 4.16 -16.17 5.94
N GLU A 202 4.60 -16.98 4.98
CA GLU A 202 6.02 -17.10 4.62
C GLU A 202 6.27 -17.03 3.11
N GLY A 203 7.39 -16.44 2.71
CA GLY A 203 7.89 -16.51 1.34
C GLY A 203 8.37 -15.19 0.79
N ASN A 204 9.32 -15.27 -0.12
CA ASN A 204 9.99 -14.14 -0.74
C ASN A 204 9.30 -13.76 -2.06
N VAL A 205 9.52 -12.52 -2.48
CA VAL A 205 9.21 -12.06 -3.84
C VAL A 205 10.47 -11.58 -4.52
N ILE A 206 10.78 -12.16 -5.67
CA ILE A 206 11.97 -11.83 -6.46
C ILE A 206 11.52 -11.44 -7.86
N LEU A 207 11.80 -10.19 -8.25
CA LEU A 207 11.64 -9.72 -9.63
C LEU A 207 13.01 -9.44 -10.22
N ARG A 208 13.32 -10.13 -11.32
CA ARG A 208 14.51 -9.93 -12.16
C ARG A 208 14.05 -9.56 -13.55
N GLY A 209 14.18 -8.30 -13.93
CA GLY A 209 13.53 -7.86 -15.14
C GLY A 209 13.52 -6.37 -15.42
N ALA A 210 12.94 -6.01 -16.55
CA ALA A 210 12.65 -4.61 -16.86
C ALA A 210 11.18 -4.42 -17.16
N GLY A 211 10.64 -3.26 -16.76
CA GLY A 211 9.27 -2.92 -17.08
C GLY A 211 8.94 -1.44 -16.94
N ALA A 212 7.97 -0.92 -17.70
CA ALA A 212 7.59 0.48 -17.54
C ALA A 212 7.01 0.74 -16.14
N ALA A 213 6.28 -0.23 -15.58
CA ALA A 213 5.81 -0.27 -14.21
C ALA A 213 6.10 -1.63 -13.56
N ASN A 214 6.63 -1.62 -12.34
CA ASN A 214 6.81 -2.80 -11.49
C ASN A 214 6.12 -2.54 -10.14
N ARG A 215 5.15 -3.38 -9.78
CA ARG A 215 4.45 -3.35 -8.50
C ARG A 215 4.65 -4.68 -7.79
N ILE A 216 5.24 -4.64 -6.60
CA ILE A 216 5.51 -5.82 -5.79
C ILE A 216 4.91 -5.61 -4.40
N GLU A 217 4.05 -6.53 -3.99
CA GLU A 217 3.38 -6.51 -2.70
C GLU A 217 3.66 -7.82 -1.96
N ARG A 218 4.32 -7.73 -0.80
CA ARG A 218 4.48 -8.84 0.14
C ARG A 218 3.61 -8.58 1.36
N ILE A 219 2.46 -9.22 1.41
CA ILE A 219 1.43 -8.92 2.41
C ILE A 219 1.07 -10.13 3.28
N ARG A 220 0.68 -9.91 4.53
CA ARG A 220 0.19 -10.98 5.39
C ARG A 220 -1.24 -11.41 5.07
N HIS A 221 -1.58 -12.66 5.38
CA HIS A 221 -2.98 -13.09 5.40
C HIS A 221 -3.66 -12.62 6.69
N SER A 222 -4.97 -12.44 6.69
CA SER A 222 -5.73 -11.97 7.86
C SER A 222 -5.77 -12.99 8.99
N GLU A 223 -5.53 -14.26 8.68
CA GLU A 223 -5.47 -15.38 9.63
C GLU A 223 -4.08 -15.53 10.25
N ASP A 224 -3.04 -14.90 9.69
CA ASP A 224 -1.67 -15.03 10.18
C ASP A 224 -1.47 -14.21 11.47
N GLY A 225 -0.85 -14.83 12.47
CA GLY A 225 -0.25 -14.09 13.57
C GLY A 225 0.87 -13.19 13.04
N TYR A 226 0.79 -11.89 13.29
CA TYR A 226 1.71 -10.91 12.71
C TYR A 226 3.19 -11.28 12.90
N GLU A 227 3.63 -11.58 14.12
CA GLU A 227 5.02 -11.94 14.46
C GLU A 227 5.56 -13.15 13.68
N GLN A 228 4.68 -14.01 13.16
CA GLN A 228 5.07 -15.20 12.40
C GLN A 228 5.29 -14.90 10.92
N THR A 229 4.91 -13.71 10.46
CA THR A 229 4.93 -13.37 9.04
C THR A 229 6.32 -12.94 8.61
N GLN A 230 6.83 -13.57 7.54
CA GLN A 230 8.18 -13.30 7.04
C GLN A 230 8.32 -13.41 5.52
N GLY A 231 9.23 -12.63 4.97
CA GLY A 231 9.52 -12.67 3.53
C GLY A 231 10.23 -11.41 3.04
N ASN A 232 11.25 -11.59 2.20
CA ASN A 232 11.97 -10.48 1.61
C ASN A 232 11.35 -10.09 0.26
N ILE A 233 11.54 -8.83 -0.13
CA ILE A 233 11.34 -8.36 -1.50
C ILE A 233 12.70 -8.09 -2.12
N THR A 234 12.94 -8.61 -3.32
CA THR A 234 14.11 -8.27 -4.14
C THR A 234 13.67 -7.83 -5.53
N LEU A 235 14.03 -6.61 -5.92
CA LEU A 235 13.92 -6.12 -7.29
C LEU A 235 15.32 -5.86 -7.85
N GLU A 236 15.66 -6.56 -8.92
CA GLU A 236 16.85 -6.37 -9.73
C GLU A 236 16.41 -6.01 -11.15
N GLY A 237 16.43 -4.72 -11.49
CA GLY A 237 15.74 -4.30 -12.70
C GLY A 237 15.67 -2.81 -12.96
N ALA A 238 15.16 -2.45 -14.14
CA ALA A 238 14.88 -1.07 -14.50
C ALA A 238 13.39 -0.89 -14.76
N GLY A 239 12.84 0.26 -14.37
CA GLY A 239 11.48 0.59 -14.75
C GLY A 239 11.06 2.01 -14.52
N GLY A 240 10.17 2.53 -15.35
CA GLY A 240 9.68 3.91 -15.24
C GLY A 240 9.09 4.20 -13.86
N TYR A 241 8.27 3.28 -13.34
CA TYR A 241 7.66 3.34 -12.03
C TYR A 241 7.92 2.03 -11.27
N ASN A 242 8.51 2.08 -10.08
CA ASN A 242 8.74 0.91 -9.23
C ASN A 242 8.10 1.13 -7.88
N LYS A 243 7.17 0.26 -7.46
CA LYS A 243 6.52 0.29 -6.15
C LYS A 243 6.70 -1.04 -5.44
N LEU A 244 7.34 -1.01 -4.27
CA LEU A 244 7.58 -2.17 -3.42
C LEU A 244 6.92 -1.92 -2.06
N TYR A 245 6.03 -2.81 -1.64
CA TYR A 245 5.30 -2.70 -0.39
C TYR A 245 5.38 -4.01 0.40
N SER A 246 5.71 -3.91 1.70
CA SER A 246 5.77 -5.07 2.59
C SER A 246 5.22 -4.76 3.98
N ASP A 247 4.24 -5.54 4.45
CA ASP A 247 3.59 -5.39 5.76
C ASP A 247 3.77 -6.61 6.71
N VAL A 248 4.67 -7.53 6.36
CA VAL A 248 5.03 -8.67 7.21
C VAL A 248 5.89 -8.24 8.40
N ALA A 249 5.95 -9.03 9.46
CA ALA A 249 6.75 -8.72 10.64
C ALA A 249 8.24 -8.71 10.34
N HIS A 250 8.74 -9.68 9.58
CA HIS A 250 10.18 -9.86 9.35
C HIS A 250 10.52 -9.95 7.86
N GLY A 251 11.28 -8.98 7.35
CA GLY A 251 11.66 -9.01 5.95
C GLY A 251 12.40 -7.77 5.49
N ASN A 252 13.42 -7.97 4.67
CA ASN A 252 14.19 -6.91 4.05
C ASN A 252 13.62 -6.56 2.66
N ILE A 253 13.89 -5.34 2.22
CA ILE A 253 13.64 -4.93 0.84
C ILE A 253 14.99 -4.59 0.18
N HIS A 254 15.29 -5.27 -0.91
CA HIS A 254 16.45 -5.01 -1.75
C HIS A 254 15.98 -4.45 -3.09
N PHE A 255 16.43 -3.23 -3.41
CA PHE A 255 16.21 -2.60 -4.70
C PHE A 255 17.55 -2.30 -5.34
N THR A 256 17.77 -2.85 -6.54
CA THR A 256 18.90 -2.49 -7.40
C THR A 256 18.37 -2.15 -8.78
N GLY A 257 18.47 -0.88 -9.19
CA GLY A 257 17.79 -0.47 -10.40
C GLY A 257 17.79 1.00 -10.75
N ALA A 258 17.02 1.35 -11.78
CA ALA A 258 16.77 2.73 -12.18
C ALA A 258 15.30 2.94 -12.52
N GLY A 259 14.78 4.15 -12.29
CA GLY A 259 13.42 4.49 -12.66
C GLY A 259 13.05 5.96 -12.60
N ALA A 260 12.02 6.40 -13.32
CA ALA A 260 11.57 7.78 -13.20
C ALA A 260 11.00 8.05 -11.79
N TYR A 261 10.33 7.07 -11.19
CA TYR A 261 9.84 7.13 -9.82
C TYR A 261 9.97 5.78 -9.12
N ASN A 262 10.59 5.77 -7.95
CA ASN A 262 10.75 4.59 -7.10
C ASN A 262 10.10 4.85 -5.74
N GLU A 263 9.21 3.97 -5.31
CA GLU A 263 8.48 4.02 -4.04
C GLU A 263 8.69 2.71 -3.29
N ILE A 264 9.27 2.78 -2.10
CA ILE A 264 9.54 1.62 -1.26
C ILE A 264 8.95 1.86 0.12
N THR A 265 8.07 0.96 0.54
CA THR A 265 7.41 1.03 1.84
C THR A 265 7.61 -0.26 2.60
N ARG A 266 8.21 -0.16 3.78
CA ARG A 266 8.30 -1.23 4.77
C ARG A 266 7.44 -0.87 5.99
N ALA A 267 6.28 -1.49 6.07
CA ALA A 267 5.29 -1.23 7.11
C ALA A 267 5.42 -2.21 8.28
N GLY A 268 5.68 -1.70 9.48
CA GLY A 268 5.56 -2.43 10.75
C GLY A 268 4.21 -2.21 11.43
N THR A 269 3.89 -3.01 12.45
CA THR A 269 2.72 -2.83 13.33
C THR A 269 2.99 -1.90 14.50
N LYS A 270 4.26 -1.59 14.79
CA LYS A 270 4.62 -0.92 16.02
C LYS A 270 4.47 0.60 15.90
N ASN A 271 3.50 1.08 16.69
CA ASN A 271 3.42 2.34 17.42
C ASN A 271 3.28 3.66 16.65
N GLU A 272 2.42 3.70 15.63
CA GLU A 272 1.83 5.00 15.23
C GLU A 272 1.01 5.63 16.37
N ILE A 273 0.47 4.83 17.29
CA ILE A 273 -0.35 5.31 18.43
C ILE A 273 0.49 6.05 19.49
N GLU A 274 1.73 5.63 19.73
CA GLU A 274 2.58 6.25 20.75
C GLU A 274 2.87 7.71 20.44
N PHE A 275 2.86 8.10 19.16
CA PHE A 275 3.01 9.48 18.70
C PHE A 275 1.77 10.00 17.94
N ALA A 276 0.65 9.27 17.96
CA ALA A 276 -0.59 9.69 17.32
C ALA A 276 -1.08 10.99 17.93
N GLN A 277 -1.67 11.88 17.12
CA GLN A 277 -2.31 13.06 17.71
C GLN A 277 -3.57 12.64 18.45
N ALA A 278 -3.82 13.21 19.62
CA ALA A 278 -4.99 12.92 20.43
C ALA A 278 -6.31 13.02 19.64
N LYS A 279 -6.38 13.94 18.66
CA LYS A 279 -7.52 14.16 17.77
C LYS A 279 -7.81 12.97 16.83
N ASP A 280 -6.80 12.16 16.51
CA ASP A 280 -6.86 11.05 15.55
C ASP A 280 -7.23 9.71 16.23
N ILE A 281 -7.39 9.71 17.55
CA ILE A 281 -7.78 8.55 18.34
C ILE A 281 -9.28 8.60 18.63
N VAL A 282 -9.97 7.49 18.35
CA VAL A 282 -11.39 7.30 18.64
C VAL A 282 -11.57 6.13 19.58
N MET A 283 -11.79 6.39 20.88
CA MET A 283 -12.22 5.33 21.78
C MET A 283 -13.63 4.85 21.41
N THR A 284 -13.86 3.53 21.43
CA THR A 284 -15.11 2.93 20.96
C THR A 284 -15.88 2.22 22.06
N SER A 285 -15.20 1.42 22.88
CA SER A 285 -15.82 0.69 23.99
C SER A 285 -14.81 0.34 25.07
N ALA A 286 -15.29 -0.06 26.25
CA ALA A 286 -14.48 -0.61 27.32
C ALA A 286 -15.31 -1.55 28.18
N THR A 287 -14.67 -2.37 29.00
CA THR A 287 -15.29 -3.05 30.14
C THR A 287 -15.21 -2.13 31.35
N MET A 288 -16.35 -1.68 31.89
CA MET A 288 -16.39 -0.94 33.15
C MET A 288 -16.51 -1.92 34.31
N GLU A 289 -15.58 -1.82 35.27
CA GLU A 289 -15.48 -2.73 36.42
C GLU A 289 -14.98 -2.03 37.69
N GLY A 290 -14.72 -2.80 38.74
CA GLY A 290 -14.34 -2.30 40.07
C GLY A 290 -15.34 -2.68 41.15
N PHE A 291 -14.97 -2.53 42.43
CA PHE A 291 -15.80 -3.02 43.55
C PHE A 291 -17.08 -2.20 43.79
N TRP A 292 -17.27 -1.05 43.13
CA TRP A 292 -18.58 -0.36 43.07
C TRP A 292 -19.42 -0.78 41.87
N ILE A 293 -18.90 -1.63 40.99
CA ILE A 293 -19.60 -2.20 39.85
C ILE A 293 -19.99 -3.64 40.21
N GLN A 294 -21.29 -3.90 40.36
CA GLN A 294 -21.77 -5.21 40.82
C GLN A 294 -21.42 -6.35 39.86
N GLN A 295 -21.40 -6.05 38.55
CA GLN A 295 -21.02 -6.97 37.49
C GLN A 295 -20.35 -6.15 36.38
N SER A 296 -19.16 -6.57 35.93
CA SER A 296 -18.45 -5.93 34.83
C SER A 296 -19.34 -5.85 33.59
N GLN A 297 -19.39 -4.67 32.97
CA GLN A 297 -20.29 -4.38 31.86
C GLN A 297 -19.54 -3.70 30.72
N GLN A 298 -19.81 -4.15 29.50
CA GLN A 298 -19.35 -3.48 28.30
C GLN A 298 -20.08 -2.14 28.13
N VAL A 299 -19.30 -1.09 27.97
CA VAL A 299 -19.75 0.30 27.83
C VAL A 299 -19.24 0.86 26.51
N LYS A 300 -20.08 1.62 25.82
CA LYS A 300 -19.66 2.38 24.64
C LYS A 300 -19.03 3.69 25.08
N ALA A 301 -17.98 4.10 24.38
CA ALA A 301 -17.40 5.42 24.52
C ALA A 301 -18.31 6.46 23.88
N VAL A 302 -18.46 7.61 24.52
CA VAL A 302 -19.16 8.77 23.99
C VAL A 302 -18.20 9.95 23.98
N LYS A 303 -17.92 10.52 22.80
CA LYS A 303 -17.06 11.71 22.69
C LYS A 303 -17.75 12.91 23.36
N SER A 304 -17.05 13.60 24.25
CA SER A 304 -17.56 14.82 24.89
C SER A 304 -17.71 15.94 23.85
N SER A 305 -18.81 16.69 23.91
CA SER A 305 -18.98 17.94 23.16
C SER A 305 -18.54 19.17 23.96
N VAL A 306 -18.08 19.00 25.19
CA VAL A 306 -17.70 20.08 26.12
C VAL A 306 -16.18 20.19 26.25
N GLU A 307 -15.50 19.06 26.44
CA GLU A 307 -14.04 19.01 26.57
C GLU A 307 -13.41 18.34 25.34
N PRO A 308 -12.42 18.97 24.69
CA PRO A 308 -11.79 18.42 23.49
C PRO A 308 -10.99 17.15 23.82
N ASP A 309 -10.99 16.21 22.88
CA ASP A 309 -10.26 14.93 22.96
C ASP A 309 -10.56 14.11 24.23
N THR A 310 -11.76 14.29 24.78
CA THR A 310 -12.27 13.56 25.95
C THR A 310 -13.36 12.56 25.56
N TYR A 311 -13.24 11.34 26.07
CA TYR A 311 -14.21 10.25 25.92
C TYR A 311 -14.83 9.90 27.27
N LEU A 312 -16.16 9.71 27.27
CA LEU A 312 -16.95 9.39 28.45
C LEU A 312 -17.47 7.95 28.34
N PHE A 313 -17.23 7.16 29.37
CA PHE A 313 -17.76 5.81 29.53
C PHE A 313 -18.72 5.83 30.70
N ALA A 314 -19.98 5.46 30.50
CA ALA A 314 -21.00 5.61 31.54
C ALA A 314 -21.94 4.42 31.63
N ILE A 315 -22.31 4.06 32.86
CA ILE A 315 -23.44 3.17 33.17
C ILE A 315 -24.39 3.88 34.13
N ALA A 316 -25.66 3.52 34.09
CA ALA A 316 -26.64 3.96 35.07
C ALA A 316 -27.36 2.75 35.67
N ASN A 317 -27.60 2.80 36.97
CA ASN A 317 -28.55 1.92 37.64
C ASN A 317 -29.74 2.75 38.16
N ASN A 318 -30.64 2.12 38.93
CA ASN A 318 -31.83 2.80 39.47
C ASN A 318 -31.51 3.89 40.51
N VAL A 319 -30.24 4.12 40.86
CA VAL A 319 -29.80 5.04 41.91
C VAL A 319 -28.88 6.14 41.36
N ASN A 320 -27.89 5.79 40.56
CA ASN A 320 -26.89 6.72 40.05
C ASN A 320 -26.37 6.36 38.66
N THR A 321 -25.87 7.38 37.97
CA THR A 321 -25.01 7.28 36.81
C THR A 321 -23.56 7.33 37.28
N LYS A 322 -22.75 6.38 36.83
CA LYS A 322 -21.31 6.32 37.05
C LYS A 322 -20.62 6.59 35.73
N VAL A 323 -19.58 7.42 35.76
CA VAL A 323 -18.89 7.90 34.56
C VAL A 323 -17.39 7.82 34.78
N VAL A 324 -16.67 7.28 33.81
CA VAL A 324 -15.22 7.44 33.69
C VAL A 324 -14.96 8.38 32.52
N SER A 325 -14.25 9.47 32.78
CA SER A 325 -13.83 10.45 31.79
C SER A 325 -12.35 10.24 31.48
N VAL A 326 -12.03 10.03 30.20
CA VAL A 326 -10.66 9.82 29.71
C VAL A 326 -10.31 10.92 28.72
N ARG A 327 -9.35 11.76 29.09
CA ARG A 327 -8.83 12.85 28.25
C ARG A 327 -7.51 12.43 27.61
N LEU A 328 -7.36 12.68 26.31
CA LEU A 328 -6.15 12.41 25.55
C LEU A 328 -5.36 13.70 25.26
N GLN A 329 -4.03 13.63 25.28
CA GLN A 329 -3.15 14.76 24.92
C GLN A 329 -1.75 14.28 24.48
N ASN A 330 -1.03 15.07 23.69
CA ASN A 330 0.37 14.79 23.34
C ASN A 330 1.33 15.53 24.29
N ASN A 331 2.41 14.86 24.71
CA ASN A 331 3.48 15.47 25.49
C ASN A 331 4.19 16.54 24.63
N PRO A 332 4.30 17.80 25.10
CA PRO A 332 4.91 18.89 24.33
C PRO A 332 6.43 18.77 24.14
N ASP A 333 7.12 18.02 25.00
CA ASP A 333 8.58 17.84 24.97
C ASP A 333 9.00 16.61 24.16
N THR A 334 8.25 15.51 24.30
CA THR A 334 8.58 14.21 23.67
C THR A 334 7.69 13.84 22.49
N GLY A 335 6.53 14.48 22.32
CA GLY A 335 5.53 14.15 21.30
C GLY A 335 4.62 12.95 21.64
N LYS A 336 4.91 12.19 22.71
CA LYS A 336 4.20 10.95 23.04
C LYS A 336 2.73 11.20 23.43
N LEU A 337 1.81 10.32 23.01
CA LEU A 337 0.40 10.34 23.39
C LEU A 337 0.23 9.91 24.86
N ARG A 338 -0.53 10.69 25.60
CA ARG A 338 -0.85 10.52 27.02
C ARG A 338 -2.35 10.49 27.24
N TYR A 339 -2.74 9.89 28.36
CA TYR A 339 -4.11 9.97 28.84
C TYR A 339 -4.17 10.47 30.29
N TYR A 340 -5.32 11.05 30.65
CA TYR A 340 -5.69 11.39 32.01
C TYR A 340 -7.12 10.91 32.28
N SER A 341 -7.28 9.97 33.22
CA SER A 341 -8.56 9.34 33.53
C SER A 341 -9.11 9.79 34.89
N THR A 342 -10.42 10.04 34.99
CA THR A 342 -11.12 10.38 36.25
C THR A 342 -12.47 9.68 36.37
N SER A 343 -12.80 9.21 37.57
CA SER A 343 -14.04 8.47 37.85
C SER A 343 -15.03 9.28 38.70
N TRP A 344 -16.32 9.24 38.36
CA TRP A 344 -17.37 10.10 38.91
C TRP A 344 -18.70 9.35 39.08
N TYR A 345 -19.57 9.87 39.93
CA TYR A 345 -20.99 9.46 39.98
C TYR A 345 -21.94 10.64 40.21
N LYS A 346 -23.19 10.50 39.76
CA LYS A 346 -24.28 11.47 39.94
C LYS A 346 -25.60 10.73 40.14
N GLU A 347 -26.44 11.20 41.06
CA GLU A 347 -27.75 10.58 41.33
C GLU A 347 -28.69 10.69 40.13
N GLY A 348 -29.45 9.62 39.83
CA GLY A 348 -30.34 9.52 38.67
C GLY A 348 -29.68 9.00 37.38
N ASN A 349 -30.47 8.83 36.31
CA ASN A 349 -30.02 8.34 35.01
C ASN A 349 -29.78 9.50 34.03
N HIS A 350 -28.50 9.72 33.68
CA HIS A 350 -28.04 10.83 32.82
C HIS A 350 -27.40 10.34 31.51
N LEU A 351 -27.67 9.10 31.08
CA LEU A 351 -27.01 8.50 29.91
C LEU A 351 -27.37 9.18 28.57
N LYS A 352 -28.61 9.67 28.43
CA LYS A 352 -29.15 10.15 27.14
C LYS A 352 -28.42 11.39 26.62
N ASP A 353 -27.98 12.28 27.50
CA ASP A 353 -27.35 13.56 27.15
C ASP A 353 -25.90 13.65 27.62
N ILE A 354 -25.29 12.52 28.00
CA ILE A 354 -23.97 12.48 28.64
C ILE A 354 -22.86 13.18 27.83
N ALA A 355 -22.94 13.17 26.50
CA ALA A 355 -21.99 13.87 25.62
C ALA A 355 -21.94 15.39 25.88
N LYS A 356 -23.07 15.99 26.27
CA LYS A 356 -23.24 17.43 26.51
C LYS A 356 -23.06 17.81 27.98
N GLU A 357 -22.97 16.83 28.87
CA GLU A 357 -22.81 17.05 30.30
C GLU A 357 -21.38 17.46 30.62
N ASN A 358 -21.23 18.45 31.50
CA ASN A 358 -19.92 18.82 32.04
C ASN A 358 -19.66 17.97 33.29
N ILE A 359 -18.71 17.04 33.21
CA ILE A 359 -18.42 16.09 34.30
C ILE A 359 -17.54 16.75 35.35
N ASN A 360 -18.17 17.50 36.26
CA ASN A 360 -17.49 18.18 37.35
C ASN A 360 -18.41 18.38 38.57
N VAL A 361 -17.81 18.84 39.67
CA VAL A 361 -18.52 19.09 40.94
C VAL A 361 -19.62 20.15 40.83
N ASN A 362 -19.47 21.16 39.97
CA ASN A 362 -20.46 22.24 39.82
C ASN A 362 -21.74 21.75 39.13
N ASN A 363 -21.65 20.69 38.34
CA ASN A 363 -22.78 20.05 37.68
C ASN A 363 -23.29 18.80 38.44
N GLY A 364 -22.95 18.67 39.73
CA GLY A 364 -23.45 17.64 40.62
C GLY A 364 -22.79 16.26 40.47
N PHE A 365 -21.69 16.14 39.71
CA PHE A 365 -20.90 14.91 39.68
C PHE A 365 -19.92 14.88 40.87
N ILE A 366 -19.93 13.77 41.61
CA ILE A 366 -19.09 13.57 42.79
C ILE A 366 -17.89 12.69 42.38
N PRO A 367 -16.64 13.13 42.63
CA PRO A 367 -15.45 12.38 42.24
C PRO A 367 -15.25 11.13 43.11
N VAL A 368 -14.94 10.01 42.47
CA VAL A 368 -14.59 8.74 43.13
C VAL A 368 -13.08 8.60 43.17
N LYS A 369 -12.46 9.04 44.28
CA LYS A 369 -10.99 9.03 44.44
C LYS A 369 -10.42 7.73 45.00
N ARG A 370 -11.27 6.73 45.30
CA ARG A 370 -10.82 5.46 45.85
C ARG A 370 -10.39 4.54 44.71
N GLU A 371 -9.12 4.15 44.73
CA GLU A 371 -8.52 3.24 43.75
C GLU A 371 -9.30 1.92 43.67
N GLY A 372 -9.52 1.41 42.44
CA GLY A 372 -10.29 0.19 42.16
C GLY A 372 -11.82 0.31 42.30
N ALA A 373 -12.37 1.47 42.69
CA ALA A 373 -13.82 1.61 42.90
C ALA A 373 -14.60 1.56 41.58
N ILE A 374 -14.13 2.30 40.58
CA ILE A 374 -14.65 2.31 39.21
C ILE A 374 -13.44 2.45 38.28
N THR A 375 -13.19 1.42 37.48
CA THR A 375 -12.07 1.33 36.54
C THR A 375 -12.58 0.93 35.15
N LEU A 376 -11.72 1.09 34.15
CA LEU A 376 -11.95 0.59 32.80
C LEU A 376 -10.86 -0.43 32.46
N ALA A 377 -11.29 -1.58 31.96
CA ALA A 377 -10.47 -2.62 31.36
C ALA A 377 -10.90 -2.84 29.90
N ASP A 378 -10.09 -3.52 29.10
CA ASP A 378 -10.38 -3.87 27.69
C ASP A 378 -10.87 -2.67 26.84
N ILE A 379 -10.17 -1.54 26.93
CA ILE A 379 -10.60 -0.31 26.24
C ILE A 379 -10.21 -0.41 24.78
N ASN A 380 -11.22 -0.63 23.94
CA ASN A 380 -11.08 -0.62 22.50
C ASN A 380 -11.05 0.82 21.98
N PHE A 381 -10.09 1.11 21.11
CA PHE A 381 -10.00 2.36 20.38
C PHE A 381 -9.59 2.10 18.93
N VAL A 382 -9.80 3.12 18.10
CA VAL A 382 -9.44 3.13 16.69
C VAL A 382 -8.53 4.32 16.46
N TYR A 383 -7.33 4.06 15.96
CA TYR A 383 -6.47 5.10 15.40
C TYR A 383 -6.86 5.29 13.94
N ARG A 384 -7.31 6.49 13.58
CA ARG A 384 -7.74 6.81 12.22
C ARG A 384 -6.67 7.64 11.53
N GLN A 385 -6.00 7.04 10.54
CA GLN A 385 -5.12 7.76 9.65
C GLN A 385 -5.86 8.09 8.36
N GLU A 386 -6.20 9.37 8.16
CA GLU A 386 -6.76 9.84 6.89
C GLU A 386 -5.62 10.25 5.95
N THR A 387 -5.40 9.45 4.92
CA THR A 387 -4.45 9.75 3.85
C THR A 387 -5.22 10.09 2.59
N THR A 388 -5.02 11.31 2.08
CA THR A 388 -5.52 11.70 0.76
C THR A 388 -4.44 11.45 -0.29
N ILE A 389 -4.63 10.43 -1.14
CA ILE A 389 -3.76 10.21 -2.29
C ILE A 389 -4.33 10.96 -3.48
N GLN A 390 -3.56 11.89 -4.02
CA GLN A 390 -3.92 12.60 -5.25
C GLN A 390 -3.38 11.86 -6.46
N GLY A 391 -4.18 11.75 -7.51
CA GLY A 391 -3.76 11.12 -8.76
C GLY A 391 -4.39 11.78 -9.99
N VAL A 392 -3.90 11.37 -11.15
CA VAL A 392 -4.37 11.83 -12.46
C VAL A 392 -4.58 10.62 -13.35
N GLU A 393 -5.80 10.46 -13.83
CA GLU A 393 -6.15 9.44 -14.82
C GLU A 393 -5.99 10.04 -16.22
N GLU A 394 -5.07 9.50 -17.02
CA GLU A 394 -4.72 10.09 -18.32
C GLU A 394 -5.86 9.99 -19.33
N GLU A 395 -6.67 8.94 -19.31
CA GLU A 395 -7.81 8.78 -20.22
C GLU A 395 -8.88 7.82 -19.67
N LEU A 396 -10.16 8.22 -19.72
CA LEU A 396 -11.27 7.34 -19.37
C LEU A 396 -11.82 6.60 -20.59
N LEU A 397 -12.04 5.29 -20.43
CA LEU A 397 -12.75 4.49 -21.43
C LEU A 397 -14.27 4.70 -21.31
N THR A 398 -14.95 4.86 -22.46
CA THR A 398 -16.39 5.13 -22.53
C THR A 398 -17.22 3.84 -22.64
N ASP A 399 -18.43 3.87 -22.07
CA ASP A 399 -19.53 2.90 -22.23
C ASP A 399 -19.26 1.46 -21.76
N LYS A 400 -18.22 1.24 -20.96
CA LYS A 400 -17.95 -0.07 -20.33
C LYS A 400 -17.55 0.13 -18.89
N TRP A 401 -17.95 -0.84 -18.05
CA TRP A 401 -17.40 -0.93 -16.71
C TRP A 401 -15.94 -1.34 -16.79
N VAL A 402 -15.08 -0.51 -16.22
CA VAL A 402 -13.64 -0.75 -16.14
C VAL A 402 -13.29 -0.92 -14.68
N ASN A 403 -12.61 -2.02 -14.35
CA ASN A 403 -12.05 -2.20 -13.02
C ASN A 403 -10.84 -1.28 -12.87
N TYR A 404 -10.86 -0.43 -11.85
CA TYR A 404 -9.74 0.42 -11.50
C TYR A 404 -8.63 -0.46 -10.91
N SER A 405 -7.49 -0.49 -11.60
CA SER A 405 -6.45 -1.52 -11.47
C SER A 405 -5.36 -1.17 -10.44
N TYR A 406 -5.75 -0.74 -9.24
CA TYR A 406 -4.80 -0.43 -8.15
C TYR A 406 -4.84 -1.40 -6.95
N GLY A 407 -5.46 -2.57 -7.09
CA GLY A 407 -5.25 -3.71 -6.18
C GLY A 407 -5.80 -3.58 -4.75
N THR A 408 -6.14 -2.38 -4.29
CA THR A 408 -6.78 -2.12 -3.00
C THR A 408 -8.30 -2.05 -3.15
N ASN A 409 -9.02 -2.61 -2.17
CA ASN A 409 -10.47 -2.48 -2.06
C ASN A 409 -10.81 -1.05 -1.62
N ILE A 410 -10.77 -0.10 -2.54
CA ILE A 410 -11.18 1.30 -2.31
C ILE A 410 -12.68 1.39 -2.50
N GLU A 411 -13.41 1.82 -1.48
CA GLU A 411 -14.84 2.09 -1.60
C GLU A 411 -15.10 3.30 -2.52
N ALA A 412 -16.08 3.20 -3.43
CA ALA A 412 -16.42 4.27 -4.37
C ALA A 412 -16.71 5.62 -3.68
N LYS A 413 -17.29 5.58 -2.48
CA LYS A 413 -17.59 6.76 -1.65
C LYS A 413 -16.34 7.54 -1.20
N ASN A 414 -15.17 6.88 -1.20
CA ASN A 414 -13.89 7.45 -0.77
C ASN A 414 -13.15 8.16 -1.91
N VAL A 415 -13.72 8.19 -3.11
CA VAL A 415 -13.13 8.81 -4.30
C VAL A 415 -13.82 10.15 -4.59
N THR A 416 -13.00 11.20 -4.67
CA THR A 416 -13.44 12.52 -5.12
C THR A 416 -12.83 12.80 -6.48
N LEU A 417 -13.66 13.00 -7.50
CA LEU A 417 -13.18 13.38 -8.82
C LEU A 417 -13.01 14.90 -8.90
N GLY A 418 -11.89 15.33 -9.46
CA GLY A 418 -11.46 16.72 -9.64
C GLY A 418 -11.58 17.18 -11.10
N SER A 419 -10.87 18.26 -11.45
CA SER A 419 -10.88 18.81 -12.82
C SER A 419 -10.42 17.78 -13.84
N ALA A 420 -10.91 17.90 -15.08
CA ALA A 420 -10.52 17.05 -16.19
C ALA A 420 -10.47 17.84 -17.50
N LYS A 421 -9.97 17.21 -18.55
CA LYS A 421 -10.06 17.73 -19.92
C LYS A 421 -10.98 16.88 -20.77
N MET A 422 -12.01 17.52 -21.33
CA MET A 422 -12.94 16.91 -22.27
C MET A 422 -12.40 17.01 -23.69
N GLY A 423 -12.28 15.88 -24.38
CA GLY A 423 -11.73 15.79 -25.73
C GLY A 423 -12.38 14.69 -26.56
N GLY A 424 -12.21 14.76 -27.88
CA GLY A 424 -12.78 13.81 -28.84
C GLY A 424 -13.20 14.49 -30.14
N TYR A 425 -13.46 13.72 -31.19
CA TYR A 425 -13.78 14.25 -32.52
C TYR A 425 -15.04 15.12 -32.52
N ALA A 426 -15.98 14.84 -31.61
CA ALA A 426 -17.20 15.61 -31.48
C ALA A 426 -17.05 16.85 -30.55
N ILE A 427 -15.89 17.07 -29.95
CA ILE A 427 -15.54 18.30 -29.21
C ILE A 427 -14.78 19.26 -30.12
N SER A 428 -13.74 18.77 -30.80
CA SER A 428 -12.98 19.55 -31.78
C SER A 428 -12.35 18.64 -32.84
N SER A 429 -12.33 19.10 -34.10
CA SER A 429 -11.71 18.40 -35.22
C SER A 429 -10.18 18.47 -35.24
N ASN A 430 -9.57 19.40 -34.50
CA ASN A 430 -8.12 19.61 -34.44
C ASN A 430 -7.45 18.99 -33.19
N GLY A 431 -8.19 18.20 -32.40
CA GLY A 431 -7.68 17.56 -31.18
C GLY A 431 -7.60 18.45 -29.94
N LEU A 432 -8.11 19.69 -30.00
CA LEU A 432 -8.16 20.58 -28.84
C LEU A 432 -9.07 19.99 -27.74
N LYS A 433 -8.53 19.96 -26.51
CA LYS A 433 -9.24 19.52 -25.30
C LYS A 433 -9.60 20.74 -24.45
N ILE A 434 -10.76 20.69 -23.79
CA ILE A 434 -11.28 21.82 -23.01
C ILE A 434 -11.35 21.43 -21.54
N ASP A 435 -10.88 22.32 -20.66
CA ASP A 435 -10.95 22.12 -19.22
C ASP A 435 -12.42 22.11 -18.76
N VAL A 436 -12.75 21.12 -17.93
CA VAL A 436 -14.08 20.94 -17.36
C VAL A 436 -13.96 20.58 -15.89
N SER A 437 -14.91 21.09 -15.10
CA SER A 437 -14.98 20.83 -13.66
C SER A 437 -16.08 19.83 -13.33
N PRO A 438 -15.89 19.01 -12.29
CA PRO A 438 -16.88 18.04 -11.85
C PRO A 438 -18.04 18.72 -11.13
N VAL A 439 -19.24 18.17 -11.33
CA VAL A 439 -20.42 18.43 -10.50
C VAL A 439 -20.91 17.09 -9.95
N LYS A 440 -20.98 16.95 -8.63
CA LYS A 440 -21.50 15.73 -7.99
C LYS A 440 -23.02 15.66 -8.19
N SER A 441 -23.53 14.49 -8.58
CA SER A 441 -24.97 14.28 -8.78
C SER A 441 -25.70 14.14 -7.43
N ASN A 442 -26.86 14.77 -7.32
CA ASN A 442 -27.80 14.58 -6.20
C ASN A 442 -28.74 13.38 -6.44
N GLU A 443 -28.91 12.98 -7.70
CA GLU A 443 -29.84 11.92 -8.12
C GLU A 443 -29.21 10.52 -8.07
N GLN A 444 -27.89 10.41 -8.24
CA GLN A 444 -27.16 9.14 -8.25
C GLN A 444 -25.97 9.17 -7.28
N PRO A 445 -25.83 8.16 -6.39
CA PRO A 445 -24.68 8.06 -5.51
C PRO A 445 -23.40 7.81 -6.32
N ASP A 446 -22.29 8.38 -5.85
CA ASP A 446 -20.93 8.21 -6.39
C ASP A 446 -20.82 8.52 -7.90
N THR A 447 -21.64 9.45 -8.37
CA THR A 447 -21.65 9.91 -9.77
C THR A 447 -21.23 11.37 -9.87
N TYR A 448 -20.31 11.66 -10.79
CA TYR A 448 -19.85 13.00 -11.14
C TYR A 448 -20.19 13.31 -12.59
N VAL A 449 -20.51 14.57 -12.85
CA VAL A 449 -20.97 15.07 -14.15
C VAL A 449 -20.04 16.18 -14.60
N TYR A 450 -19.52 16.04 -15.81
CA TYR A 450 -18.72 17.05 -16.48
C TYR A 450 -19.48 17.54 -17.69
N ALA A 451 -19.63 18.85 -17.86
CA ALA A 451 -20.31 19.37 -19.03
C ALA A 451 -19.70 20.65 -19.54
N ILE A 452 -19.91 20.88 -20.84
CA ILE A 452 -19.61 22.13 -21.51
C ILE A 452 -20.68 22.43 -22.55
N PHE A 453 -21.04 23.70 -22.68
CA PHE A 453 -21.89 24.16 -23.76
C PHE A 453 -21.05 24.57 -24.96
N LEU A 454 -21.21 23.85 -26.08
CA LEU A 454 -20.64 24.19 -27.38
C LEU A 454 -21.80 24.33 -28.36
N GLU A 455 -22.08 25.56 -28.78
CA GLU A 455 -23.27 25.87 -29.56
C GLU A 455 -23.45 24.91 -30.76
N PRO A 456 -24.63 24.27 -30.95
CA PRO A 456 -25.89 24.46 -30.22
C PRO A 456 -26.17 23.44 -29.10
N TYR A 457 -25.17 22.69 -28.61
CA TYR A 457 -25.36 21.55 -27.71
C TYR A 457 -24.60 21.67 -26.37
N THR A 458 -25.26 21.27 -25.29
CA THR A 458 -24.56 20.85 -24.07
C THR A 458 -24.02 19.45 -24.28
N LYS A 459 -22.73 19.26 -24.04
CA LYS A 459 -22.02 17.98 -24.08
C LYS A 459 -21.67 17.59 -22.66
N VAL A 460 -21.95 16.35 -22.30
CA VAL A 460 -21.89 15.86 -20.92
C VAL A 460 -21.16 14.53 -20.89
N VAL A 461 -20.25 14.35 -19.93
CA VAL A 461 -19.72 13.05 -19.54
C VAL A 461 -20.16 12.77 -18.11
N GLU A 462 -20.96 11.71 -17.96
CA GLU A 462 -21.39 11.15 -16.68
C GLU A 462 -20.40 10.06 -16.27
N VAL A 463 -19.70 10.24 -15.16
CA VAL A 463 -18.76 9.27 -14.59
C VAL A 463 -19.38 8.68 -13.33
N LYS A 464 -19.69 7.39 -13.36
CA LYS A 464 -20.22 6.65 -12.21
C LYS A 464 -19.17 5.73 -11.64
N LEU A 465 -18.96 5.81 -10.33
CA LEU A 465 -18.09 4.92 -9.57
C LEU A 465 -18.94 3.85 -8.86
N ALA A 466 -18.40 2.65 -8.71
CA ALA A 466 -19.02 1.56 -7.96
C ALA A 466 -17.96 0.55 -7.50
N ASN A 467 -18.30 -0.33 -6.57
CA ASN A 467 -17.48 -1.49 -6.25
C ASN A 467 -18.01 -2.73 -6.97
N ASP A 468 -17.11 -3.61 -7.38
CA ASP A 468 -17.45 -4.91 -7.92
C ASP A 468 -17.95 -5.86 -6.83
N TYR A 469 -19.03 -6.58 -7.10
CA TYR A 469 -19.74 -7.36 -6.07
C TYR A 469 -18.96 -8.63 -5.67
N GLU A 470 -18.24 -9.25 -6.61
CA GLU A 470 -17.49 -10.50 -6.34
C GLU A 470 -16.09 -10.20 -5.83
N THR A 471 -15.45 -9.17 -6.37
CA THR A 471 -14.03 -8.89 -6.09
C THR A 471 -13.80 -7.73 -5.12
N GLY A 472 -14.82 -6.91 -4.81
CA GLY A 472 -14.69 -5.71 -3.96
C GLY A 472 -13.99 -4.53 -4.63
N LYS A 473 -13.42 -4.71 -5.83
CA LYS A 473 -12.59 -3.73 -6.51
C LYS A 473 -13.39 -2.52 -6.97
N LEU A 474 -12.79 -1.34 -6.90
CA LEU A 474 -13.36 -0.13 -7.49
C LEU A 474 -13.49 -0.31 -9.02
N LYS A 475 -14.63 0.09 -9.57
CA LYS A 475 -14.89 0.16 -11.00
C LYS A 475 -15.58 1.47 -11.36
N TYR A 476 -15.38 1.92 -12.59
CA TYR A 476 -16.05 3.11 -13.10
C TYR A 476 -16.69 2.83 -14.46
N ILE A 477 -17.65 3.67 -14.82
CA ILE A 477 -18.17 3.77 -16.18
C ILE A 477 -18.35 5.24 -16.54
N ALA A 478 -17.80 5.66 -17.68
CA ALA A 478 -18.02 6.99 -18.25
C ALA A 478 -19.00 6.89 -19.42
N LYS A 479 -20.06 7.71 -19.42
CA LYS A 479 -21.07 7.77 -20.49
C LYS A 479 -21.20 9.18 -21.04
N SER A 480 -21.21 9.28 -22.36
CA SER A 480 -21.23 10.57 -23.06
C SER A 480 -22.60 10.87 -23.64
N TRP A 481 -23.13 12.06 -23.32
CA TRP A 481 -24.48 12.51 -23.61
C TRP A 481 -24.52 13.93 -24.15
N TYR A 482 -25.38 14.21 -25.11
CA TYR A 482 -25.60 15.57 -25.60
C TYR A 482 -27.08 15.94 -25.67
N LYS A 483 -27.35 17.24 -25.50
CA LYS A 483 -28.70 17.83 -25.60
C LYS A 483 -28.62 19.24 -26.17
N LYS A 484 -29.60 19.62 -26.98
CA LYS A 484 -29.65 20.96 -27.59
C LYS A 484 -29.98 22.03 -26.54
N GLY A 485 -29.32 23.18 -26.60
CA GLY A 485 -29.41 24.28 -25.62
C GLY A 485 -28.38 24.17 -24.51
N ASP A 486 -28.25 25.23 -23.70
CA ASP A 486 -27.32 25.31 -22.56
C ASP A 486 -28.01 24.79 -21.28
N HIS A 487 -27.54 23.66 -20.77
CA HIS A 487 -28.05 22.98 -19.57
C HIS A 487 -26.97 22.86 -18.47
N THR A 488 -25.88 23.61 -18.58
CA THR A 488 -24.72 23.52 -17.66
C THR A 488 -25.02 24.01 -16.24
N GLY A 489 -26.06 24.84 -16.05
CA GLY A 489 -26.44 25.41 -14.75
C GLY A 489 -27.18 24.49 -13.77
N ARG A 490 -27.60 23.28 -14.18
CA ARG A 490 -28.43 22.37 -13.34
C ARG A 490 -27.93 20.93 -13.27
N LEU A 491 -26.66 20.70 -13.59
CA LEU A 491 -26.09 19.36 -13.79
C LEU A 491 -26.26 18.41 -12.59
N ALA A 492 -26.23 18.92 -11.35
CA ALA A 492 -26.35 18.09 -10.15
C ALA A 492 -27.72 17.37 -10.04
N ASP A 493 -28.79 18.00 -10.55
CA ASP A 493 -30.18 17.54 -10.41
C ASP A 493 -30.73 16.90 -11.71
N GLU A 494 -29.86 16.66 -12.70
CA GLU A 494 -30.26 16.11 -13.99
C GLU A 494 -30.05 14.59 -14.07
N SER A 495 -30.88 13.96 -14.90
CA SER A 495 -30.80 12.53 -15.23
C SER A 495 -30.65 12.38 -16.74
N PHE A 496 -29.50 11.86 -17.17
CA PHE A 496 -29.12 11.75 -18.58
C PHE A 496 -29.75 10.50 -19.19
N SER A 497 -30.85 10.69 -19.91
CA SER A 497 -31.61 9.59 -20.52
C SER A 497 -32.38 10.05 -21.77
N TYR A 498 -32.70 9.10 -22.64
CA TYR A 498 -33.50 9.36 -23.85
C TYR A 498 -34.84 10.07 -23.56
N PRO A 499 -35.65 9.67 -22.54
CA PRO A 499 -36.90 10.35 -22.23
C PRO A 499 -36.73 11.82 -21.80
N ARG A 500 -35.57 12.21 -21.26
CA ARG A 500 -35.26 13.60 -20.86
C ARG A 500 -34.60 14.42 -21.98
N GLY A 501 -34.59 13.90 -23.21
CA GLY A 501 -34.11 14.59 -24.41
C GLY A 501 -32.60 14.54 -24.63
N TYR A 502 -31.86 13.76 -23.80
CA TYR A 502 -30.45 13.48 -24.02
C TYR A 502 -30.27 12.36 -25.04
N ARG A 503 -29.22 12.48 -25.86
CA ARG A 503 -28.80 11.43 -26.80
C ARG A 503 -27.40 10.97 -26.45
N SER A 504 -27.19 9.66 -26.45
CA SER A 504 -25.85 9.09 -26.26
C SER A 504 -25.05 9.24 -27.57
N ILE A 505 -23.75 9.47 -27.44
CA ILE A 505 -22.81 9.58 -28.58
C ILE A 505 -21.65 8.57 -28.49
N GLY A 506 -21.67 7.73 -27.46
CA GLY A 506 -20.60 6.82 -27.10
C GLY A 506 -19.21 7.45 -27.10
N ALA A 507 -18.24 6.86 -27.79
CA ALA A 507 -16.84 7.33 -27.90
C ALA A 507 -16.65 8.66 -28.67
N GLY A 508 -17.72 9.45 -28.87
CA GLY A 508 -17.69 10.78 -29.48
C GLY A 508 -16.75 11.76 -28.78
N TYR A 509 -16.75 11.71 -27.45
CA TYR A 509 -15.84 12.44 -26.57
C TYR A 509 -15.79 11.77 -25.19
N THR A 510 -14.69 11.99 -24.48
CA THR A 510 -14.43 11.45 -23.14
C THR A 510 -13.62 12.46 -22.31
N LEU A 511 -13.26 12.07 -21.09
CA LEU A 511 -12.38 12.80 -20.19
C LEU A 511 -10.97 12.22 -20.24
N SER A 512 -9.99 13.10 -20.08
CA SER A 512 -8.57 12.81 -19.97
C SER A 512 -7.94 13.77 -18.97
N GLN A 513 -6.78 13.43 -18.42
CA GLN A 513 -6.15 14.20 -17.35
C GLN A 513 -7.13 14.47 -16.19
N LEU A 514 -7.91 13.44 -15.82
CA LEU A 514 -8.89 13.53 -14.76
C LEU A 514 -8.16 13.45 -13.42
N HIS A 515 -8.15 14.55 -12.70
CA HIS A 515 -7.63 14.59 -11.34
C HIS A 515 -8.60 13.87 -10.41
N TYR A 516 -8.09 13.18 -9.39
CA TYR A 516 -8.90 12.58 -8.34
C TYR A 516 -8.13 12.57 -7.02
N ASP A 517 -8.89 12.60 -5.93
CA ASP A 517 -8.42 12.42 -4.57
C ASP A 517 -9.01 11.12 -4.01
N LEU A 518 -8.17 10.24 -3.47
CA LEU A 518 -8.55 9.04 -2.74
C LEU A 518 -8.38 9.30 -1.25
N ASN A 519 -9.49 9.38 -0.52
CA ASN A 519 -9.45 9.50 0.93
C ASN A 519 -9.44 8.10 1.54
N ILE A 520 -8.25 7.60 1.86
CA ILE A 520 -8.07 6.33 2.54
C ILE A 520 -8.09 6.60 4.04
N SER A 521 -9.06 6.02 4.74
CA SER A 521 -9.13 6.03 6.19
C SER A 521 -8.67 4.67 6.67
N ASP A 522 -7.44 4.58 7.17
CA ASP A 522 -6.98 3.37 7.85
C ASP A 522 -7.40 3.46 9.32
N ASP A 523 -8.40 2.66 9.69
CA ASP A 523 -8.90 2.51 11.05
C ASP A 523 -8.15 1.32 11.69
N VAL A 524 -7.05 1.59 12.41
CA VAL A 524 -6.31 0.59 13.18
C VAL A 524 -7.01 0.40 14.52
N ALA A 525 -7.74 -0.70 14.68
CA ALA A 525 -8.38 -1.07 15.93
C ALA A 525 -7.36 -1.68 16.91
N ASP A 526 -7.31 -1.16 18.12
CA ASP A 526 -6.41 -1.62 19.17
C ASP A 526 -7.10 -1.59 20.55
N CYS A 527 -6.50 -2.21 21.56
CA CYS A 527 -7.08 -2.38 22.90
C CYS A 527 -6.05 -2.13 24.02
N LEU A 528 -6.44 -1.35 25.02
CA LEU A 528 -5.68 -1.14 26.26
C LEU A 528 -6.20 -2.07 27.36
N THR A 529 -5.29 -2.71 28.09
CA THR A 529 -5.64 -3.62 29.19
C THR A 529 -6.26 -2.91 30.38
N ASP A 530 -5.65 -1.83 30.88
CA ASP A 530 -6.13 -1.10 32.07
C ASP A 530 -5.74 0.39 32.01
N LEU A 531 -6.56 1.26 32.60
CA LEU A 531 -6.21 2.65 32.89
C LEU A 531 -6.19 2.90 34.39
N GLU A 532 -5.10 3.48 34.89
CA GLU A 532 -5.05 3.97 36.27
C GLU A 532 -5.81 5.28 36.41
N GLY A 533 -6.58 5.43 37.49
CA GLY A 533 -7.35 6.63 37.76
C GLY A 533 -6.49 7.74 38.40
N TYR A 534 -6.76 8.99 38.05
CA TYR A 534 -6.20 10.19 38.69
C TYR A 534 -4.67 10.36 38.57
N SER A 535 -4.04 9.85 37.51
CA SER A 535 -2.66 10.16 37.14
C SER A 535 -2.50 10.38 35.63
N GLU A 536 -1.60 11.26 35.22
CA GLU A 536 -1.19 11.36 33.81
C GLU A 536 -0.20 10.23 33.51
N GLN A 537 -0.49 9.45 32.47
CA GLN A 537 0.39 8.35 32.05
C GLN A 537 0.61 8.40 30.54
N ASP A 538 1.81 7.99 30.13
CA ASP A 538 2.07 7.67 28.72
C ASP A 538 1.18 6.48 28.34
N LEU A 539 0.56 6.53 27.17
CA LEU A 539 -0.30 5.45 26.67
C LEU A 539 0.60 4.28 26.21
N ILE A 540 1.21 3.55 27.16
CA ILE A 540 2.18 2.47 26.86
C ILE A 540 1.68 1.12 27.39
N LYS A 541 1.01 0.42 26.47
CA LYS A 541 1.11 -1.01 26.11
C LYS A 541 -0.25 -1.44 25.60
N SER A 542 -0.38 -1.50 24.27
CA SER A 542 -1.38 -2.36 23.64
C SER A 542 -1.23 -3.76 24.20
N SER A 543 -2.35 -4.39 24.58
CA SER A 543 -2.37 -5.80 25.01
C SER A 543 -2.36 -6.78 23.85
N LYS A 544 -2.54 -6.28 22.61
CA LYS A 544 -2.20 -7.02 21.40
C LYS A 544 -0.81 -6.61 20.99
N ASN A 545 0.19 -7.42 21.34
CA ASN A 545 1.49 -7.39 20.69
C ASN A 545 1.28 -7.51 19.16
N GLY A 546 1.10 -6.39 18.46
CA GLY A 546 1.57 -6.29 17.09
C GLY A 546 3.08 -6.30 17.21
N GLY A 547 3.66 -7.49 17.39
CA GLY A 547 4.99 -7.69 17.92
C GLY A 547 6.10 -6.95 17.22
N ASP A 548 7.32 -7.15 17.71
CA ASP A 548 8.47 -6.47 17.15
C ASP A 548 8.63 -6.81 15.66
N SER A 549 8.75 -5.77 14.85
CA SER A 549 8.94 -5.89 13.42
C SER A 549 10.37 -5.56 13.06
N SER A 550 10.89 -6.27 12.06
CA SER A 550 12.26 -6.04 11.60
C SER A 550 12.38 -6.11 10.09
N GLY A 551 13.31 -5.32 9.57
CA GLY A 551 13.53 -5.25 8.13
C GLY A 551 14.35 -4.05 7.73
N ASN A 552 15.45 -4.32 7.04
CA ASN A 552 16.28 -3.28 6.44
C ASN A 552 15.79 -2.99 5.02
N ILE A 553 15.98 -1.74 4.60
CA ILE A 553 15.84 -1.34 3.20
C ILE A 553 17.24 -1.10 2.64
N TYR A 554 17.55 -1.74 1.53
CA TYR A 554 18.78 -1.53 0.75
C TYR A 554 18.39 -1.01 -0.62
N PHE A 555 18.68 0.26 -0.88
CA PHE A 555 18.42 0.92 -2.15
C PHE A 555 19.75 1.23 -2.83
N ILE A 556 19.94 0.70 -4.04
CA ILE A 556 21.03 1.04 -4.93
C ILE A 556 20.44 1.43 -6.28
N GLY A 557 20.45 2.71 -6.63
CA GLY A 557 19.81 3.10 -7.87
C GLY A 557 19.76 4.57 -8.21
N ALA A 558 19.05 4.88 -9.30
CA ALA A 558 18.85 6.24 -9.74
C ALA A 558 17.38 6.50 -10.13
N GLY A 559 16.92 7.73 -9.98
CA GLY A 559 15.61 8.09 -10.49
C GLY A 559 15.19 9.55 -10.46
N GLY A 560 14.06 9.88 -11.08
CA GLY A 560 13.49 11.23 -10.99
C GLY A 560 13.04 11.53 -9.56
N GLY A 561 12.23 10.64 -8.99
CA GLY A 561 11.85 10.64 -7.58
C GLY A 561 12.17 9.30 -6.91
N ASN A 562 12.78 9.33 -5.74
CA ASN A 562 12.98 8.16 -4.88
C ASN A 562 12.32 8.44 -3.53
N VAL A 563 11.30 7.66 -3.17
CA VAL A 563 10.56 7.78 -1.91
C VAL A 563 10.70 6.48 -1.14
N ILE A 564 11.26 6.56 0.07
CA ILE A 564 11.47 5.40 0.94
C ILE A 564 10.85 5.68 2.30
N THR A 565 9.96 4.80 2.73
CA THR A 565 9.27 4.88 4.01
C THR A 565 9.47 3.59 4.80
N SER A 566 9.86 3.71 6.07
CA SER A 566 9.96 2.58 6.99
C SER A 566 9.56 2.99 8.40
N ASN A 567 8.69 2.20 9.04
CA ASN A 567 8.25 2.39 10.43
C ASN A 567 8.34 1.08 11.25
N VAL A 568 9.26 0.17 10.87
CA VAL A 568 9.49 -1.07 11.64
C VAL A 568 10.14 -0.81 12.98
N THR A 569 10.01 -1.73 13.94
CA THR A 569 10.66 -1.60 15.25
C THR A 569 12.18 -1.57 15.10
N HIS A 570 12.75 -2.50 14.33
CA HIS A 570 14.19 -2.67 14.14
C HIS A 570 14.55 -2.69 12.66
N GLY A 571 15.15 -1.63 12.14
CA GLY A 571 15.49 -1.59 10.72
C GLY A 571 16.42 -0.47 10.36
N ASN A 572 17.33 -0.72 9.44
CA ASN A 572 18.20 0.29 8.85
C ASN A 572 17.71 0.65 7.45
N ILE A 573 17.92 1.90 7.04
CA ILE A 573 17.81 2.31 5.64
C ILE A 573 19.22 2.58 5.12
N ASN A 574 19.60 1.87 4.07
CA ASN A 574 20.84 2.07 3.33
C ASN A 574 20.47 2.56 1.93
N PHE A 575 20.72 3.84 1.67
CA PHE A 575 20.47 4.47 0.38
C PHE A 575 21.79 4.81 -0.30
N ALA A 576 22.00 4.27 -1.49
CA ALA A 576 23.09 4.62 -2.39
C ALA A 576 22.51 4.99 -3.76
N GLY A 577 22.52 6.27 -4.14
CA GLY A 577 21.84 6.62 -5.38
C GLY A 577 21.82 8.08 -5.80
N ALA A 578 21.11 8.33 -6.89
CA ALA A 578 20.92 9.69 -7.41
C ALA A 578 19.47 9.97 -7.79
N GLY A 579 19.04 11.23 -7.71
CA GLY A 579 17.76 11.60 -8.28
C GLY A 579 17.33 13.05 -8.19
N ALA A 580 16.34 13.48 -8.98
CA ALA A 580 15.87 14.87 -8.90
C ALA A 580 15.27 15.17 -7.52
N ALA A 581 14.57 14.21 -6.92
CA ALA A 581 14.11 14.25 -5.54
C ALA A 581 14.36 12.92 -4.83
N ASN A 582 14.98 12.95 -3.65
CA ASN A 582 15.14 11.81 -2.76
C ASN A 582 14.46 12.11 -1.42
N ILE A 583 13.47 11.31 -1.03
CA ILE A 583 12.70 11.47 0.20
C ILE A 583 12.84 10.18 1.01
N ILE A 584 13.35 10.28 2.23
CA ILE A 584 13.44 9.15 3.17
C ILE A 584 12.72 9.52 4.45
N LEU A 585 11.70 8.75 4.80
CA LEU A 585 10.97 8.82 6.06
C LEU A 585 11.26 7.55 6.85
N HIS A 586 12.08 7.68 7.89
CA HIS A 586 12.50 6.56 8.72
C HIS A 586 12.01 6.78 10.16
N SER A 587 10.96 6.06 10.54
CA SER A 587 10.32 6.17 11.86
C SER A 587 10.52 4.91 12.69
N SER A 588 11.67 4.24 12.57
CA SER A 588 11.97 3.04 13.34
C SER A 588 12.27 3.35 14.81
N THR A 589 11.82 2.51 15.74
CA THR A 589 12.22 2.60 17.15
C THR A 589 13.74 2.52 17.30
N PHE A 590 14.35 1.52 16.67
CA PHE A 590 15.78 1.27 16.65
C PHE A 590 16.25 1.11 15.21
N GLY A 591 17.14 1.99 14.76
CA GLY A 591 17.57 1.93 13.37
C GLY A 591 18.40 3.10 12.90
N ASN A 592 19.36 2.82 12.03
CA ASN A 592 20.21 3.83 11.43
C ASN A 592 19.72 4.19 10.02
N THR A 593 19.90 5.45 9.64
CA THR A 593 19.75 5.90 8.25
C THR A 593 21.12 6.25 7.69
N TYR A 594 21.50 5.58 6.60
CA TYR A 594 22.70 5.87 5.83
C TYR A 594 22.30 6.33 4.45
N PHE A 595 22.69 7.55 4.10
CA PHE A 595 22.48 8.12 2.77
C PHE A 595 23.82 8.45 2.13
N GLU A 596 24.05 7.89 0.94
CA GLU A 596 25.13 8.26 0.05
C GLU A 596 24.55 8.57 -1.33
N GLY A 597 24.68 9.81 -1.80
CA GLY A 597 24.04 10.14 -3.06
C GLY A 597 23.99 11.60 -3.47
N GLY A 598 23.37 11.85 -4.62
CA GLY A 598 23.23 13.19 -5.19
C GLY A 598 21.82 13.45 -5.68
N GLY A 599 21.37 14.71 -5.66
CA GLY A 599 20.06 15.02 -6.21
C GLY A 599 19.69 16.48 -6.34
N GLY A 600 18.54 16.77 -6.92
CA GLY A 600 18.00 18.14 -6.91
C GLY A 600 17.59 18.54 -5.49
N ALA A 601 16.72 17.74 -4.87
CA ALA A 601 16.29 17.89 -3.49
C ALA A 601 16.50 16.57 -2.73
N ASN A 602 17.13 16.64 -1.55
CA ASN A 602 17.28 15.51 -0.64
C ASN A 602 16.57 15.85 0.67
N VAL A 603 15.53 15.09 1.02
CA VAL A 603 14.74 15.25 2.25
C VAL A 603 14.83 13.98 3.06
N ILE A 604 15.38 14.04 4.27
CA ILE A 604 15.49 12.89 5.15
C ILE A 604 14.92 13.26 6.51
N VAL A 605 13.99 12.44 6.98
CA VAL A 605 13.43 12.54 8.33
C VAL A 605 13.69 11.21 9.03
N LYS A 606 14.46 11.24 10.11
CA LYS A 606 14.72 10.09 10.99
C LYS A 606 14.15 10.38 12.37
N ASN A 607 13.19 9.57 12.80
CA ASN A 607 12.57 9.63 14.12
C ASN A 607 12.69 8.26 14.81
N GLY A 608 12.67 8.20 16.14
CA GLY A 608 12.77 6.94 16.89
C GLY A 608 13.25 7.11 18.32
N GLU A 609 13.51 6.00 19.01
CA GLU A 609 14.17 6.04 20.31
C GLU A 609 15.69 6.10 20.13
N GLU A 610 16.25 5.18 19.35
CA GLU A 610 17.68 5.15 19.07
C GLU A 610 17.98 5.01 17.57
N GLY A 611 19.03 5.69 17.12
CA GLY A 611 19.51 5.56 15.76
C GLY A 611 20.36 6.71 15.30
N ASN A 612 21.34 6.42 14.45
CA ASN A 612 22.18 7.42 13.84
C ASN A 612 21.62 7.87 12.48
N LEU A 613 21.83 9.14 12.14
CA LEU A 613 21.62 9.65 10.79
C LEU A 613 22.99 10.02 10.19
N SER A 614 23.42 9.27 9.18
CA SER A 614 24.60 9.58 8.37
C SER A 614 24.18 10.02 6.98
N PHE A 615 24.67 11.17 6.55
CA PHE A 615 24.43 11.70 5.21
C PHE A 615 25.74 12.09 4.55
N ARG A 616 25.94 11.60 3.33
CA ARG A 616 27.01 11.98 2.42
C ARG A 616 26.36 12.32 1.08
N GLY A 617 26.20 13.60 0.78
CA GLY A 617 25.53 13.92 -0.48
C GLY A 617 25.59 15.36 -0.92
N ALA A 618 25.13 15.56 -2.15
CA ALA A 618 25.07 16.86 -2.78
C ALA A 618 23.70 17.11 -3.42
N GLY A 619 23.24 18.35 -3.40
CA GLY A 619 22.04 18.75 -4.13
C GLY A 619 21.69 20.21 -4.03
N LEU A 620 20.75 20.70 -4.84
CA LEU A 620 20.34 22.11 -4.76
C LEU A 620 19.80 22.43 -3.36
N ALA A 621 18.99 21.52 -2.80
CA ALA A 621 18.49 21.62 -1.44
C ALA A 621 18.66 20.31 -0.68
N ASN A 622 19.24 20.38 0.51
CA ASN A 622 19.31 19.26 1.46
C ASN A 622 18.57 19.65 2.75
N VAL A 623 17.52 18.91 3.10
CA VAL A 623 16.71 19.12 4.31
C VAL A 623 16.74 17.84 5.14
N LEU A 624 17.45 17.89 6.27
CA LEU A 624 17.74 16.70 7.08
C LEU A 624 17.26 16.94 8.50
N VAL A 625 16.35 16.08 8.95
CA VAL A 625 15.73 16.16 10.26
C VAL A 625 15.98 14.85 10.99
N HIS A 626 16.54 14.94 12.19
CA HIS A 626 16.78 13.80 13.07
C HIS A 626 16.16 14.08 14.44
N GLN A 627 15.09 13.36 14.79
CA GLN A 627 14.33 13.50 16.04
C GLN A 627 14.36 12.24 16.90
N SER A 628 15.44 11.46 16.86
CA SER A 628 15.59 10.32 17.78
C SER A 628 16.00 10.79 19.18
N LEU A 629 15.51 10.13 20.23
CA LEU A 629 15.90 10.43 21.61
C LEU A 629 17.41 10.31 21.81
N HIS A 630 18.02 9.26 21.26
CA HIS A 630 19.45 9.03 21.29
C HIS A 630 20.01 8.75 19.89
N GLY A 631 21.15 9.35 19.58
CA GLY A 631 21.90 9.00 18.37
C GLY A 631 22.67 10.14 17.75
N GLU A 632 23.71 9.77 17.02
CA GLU A 632 24.58 10.68 16.29
C GLU A 632 23.92 11.20 15.01
N MET A 633 24.18 12.47 14.68
CA MET A 633 23.90 13.02 13.36
C MET A 633 25.22 13.44 12.72
N ASP A 634 25.61 12.77 11.64
CA ASP A 634 26.89 12.99 10.94
C ASP A 634 26.66 13.29 9.45
N ILE A 635 26.79 14.57 9.10
CA ILE A 635 26.35 15.11 7.81
C ILE A 635 27.50 15.75 7.05
N TYR A 636 27.65 15.36 5.78
CA TYR A 636 28.45 16.06 4.78
C TYR A 636 27.50 16.41 3.63
N ALA A 637 27.17 17.70 3.51
CA ALA A 637 26.19 18.18 2.55
C ALA A 637 26.73 19.33 1.69
N GLY A 638 26.71 19.13 0.37
CA GLY A 638 27.04 20.15 -0.63
C GLY A 638 25.79 20.65 -1.35
N GLY A 639 25.72 21.94 -1.71
CA GLY A 639 24.54 22.42 -2.42
C GLY A 639 24.37 23.92 -2.61
N ALA A 640 23.14 24.34 -2.92
CA ALA A 640 22.75 25.75 -2.85
C ALA A 640 22.20 26.10 -1.45
N ALA A 641 21.45 25.19 -0.84
CA ALA A 641 20.93 25.34 0.52
C ALA A 641 21.02 24.02 1.32
N ASN A 642 21.43 24.14 2.58
CA ASN A 642 21.45 23.05 3.56
C ASN A 642 20.64 23.47 4.79
N VAL A 643 19.65 22.67 5.19
CA VAL A 643 18.84 22.86 6.40
C VAL A 643 18.90 21.59 7.23
N LEU A 644 19.48 21.69 8.42
CA LEU A 644 19.67 20.57 9.33
C LEU A 644 18.97 20.85 10.66
N VAL A 645 18.20 19.88 11.14
CA VAL A 645 17.56 19.94 12.45
C VAL A 645 17.81 18.63 13.20
N ARG A 646 18.39 18.74 14.39
CA ARG A 646 18.59 17.63 15.32
C ARG A 646 17.82 17.91 16.62
N ILE A 647 16.98 16.98 17.06
CA ILE A 647 16.19 17.05 18.30
C ILE A 647 16.41 15.76 19.11
N GLY A 648 16.86 15.84 20.37
CA GLY A 648 17.27 14.71 21.23
C GLY A 648 18.77 14.72 21.59
N ASP A 649 19.29 13.67 22.22
CA ASP A 649 20.67 13.64 22.76
C ASP A 649 21.64 12.84 21.88
N GLY A 650 22.85 13.37 21.65
CA GLY A 650 23.87 12.68 20.87
C GLY A 650 24.88 13.62 20.22
N ARG A 651 25.91 13.03 19.60
CA ARG A 651 26.95 13.80 18.90
C ARG A 651 26.38 14.42 17.62
N TYR A 652 26.70 15.70 17.38
CA TYR A 652 26.26 16.44 16.20
C TYR A 652 27.46 16.87 15.34
N LEU A 653 27.68 16.22 14.21
CA LEU A 653 28.74 16.52 13.26
C LEU A 653 28.13 17.03 11.95
N ALA A 654 28.52 18.23 11.52
CA ALA A 654 28.02 18.81 10.28
C ALA A 654 29.14 19.49 9.49
N HIS A 655 29.29 19.10 8.22
CA HIS A 655 30.17 19.73 7.24
C HIS A 655 29.31 20.21 6.07
N LEU A 656 29.07 21.51 6.00
CA LEU A 656 28.10 22.13 5.11
C LEU A 656 28.80 23.06 4.12
N LEU A 657 28.59 22.82 2.83
CA LEU A 657 29.15 23.62 1.74
C LEU A 657 28.00 24.08 0.83
N SER A 658 27.48 25.28 1.05
CA SER A 658 26.39 25.83 0.23
C SER A 658 26.30 27.35 0.32
N TYR A 659 25.44 28.00 -0.49
CA TYR A 659 25.21 29.44 -0.34
C TYR A 659 24.51 29.80 0.99
N GLY A 660 23.61 28.93 1.46
CA GLY A 660 22.85 29.12 2.70
C GLY A 660 22.84 27.86 3.56
N ASN A 661 23.52 27.91 4.70
CA ASN A 661 23.58 26.82 5.67
C ASN A 661 22.80 27.20 6.93
N ILE A 662 21.80 26.38 7.29
CA ILE A 662 21.02 26.49 8.51
C ILE A 662 21.19 25.20 9.30
N SER A 663 21.60 25.30 10.56
CA SER A 663 21.83 24.18 11.44
C SER A 663 21.22 24.43 12.82
N ILE A 664 20.40 23.51 13.31
CA ILE A 664 19.79 23.56 14.63
C ILE A 664 20.05 22.24 15.35
N HIS A 665 20.56 22.31 16.57
CA HIS A 665 20.73 21.18 17.47
C HIS A 665 20.04 21.47 18.80
N LYS A 666 18.93 20.77 19.09
CA LYS A 666 18.21 20.84 20.35
C LYS A 666 18.37 19.52 21.11
N GLY A 667 19.16 19.53 22.18
CA GLY A 667 19.45 18.40 23.05
C GLY A 667 20.89 18.40 23.54
N ASN A 668 21.24 17.41 24.35
CA ASN A 668 22.56 17.32 24.94
C ASN A 668 23.52 16.57 24.03
N GLY A 669 24.75 17.07 23.93
CA GLY A 669 25.81 16.42 23.18
C GLY A 669 26.81 17.39 22.58
N ASN A 670 28.01 16.89 22.35
CA ASN A 670 29.07 17.66 21.72
C ASN A 670 28.76 17.88 20.24
N SER A 671 29.08 19.08 19.76
CA SER A 671 28.86 19.46 18.37
C SER A 671 30.15 19.92 17.68
N ARG A 672 30.31 19.50 16.43
CA ARG A 672 31.36 19.98 15.53
C ARG A 672 30.72 20.40 14.22
N VAL A 673 30.81 21.68 13.91
CA VAL A 673 30.07 22.28 12.79
C VAL A 673 31.02 23.10 11.94
N LEU A 674 31.18 22.74 10.67
CA LEU A 674 31.89 23.51 9.65
C LEU A 674 30.87 23.99 8.63
N MET A 675 30.76 25.30 8.45
CA MET A 675 29.85 25.93 7.49
C MET A 675 30.64 26.84 6.56
N LEU A 676 30.61 26.50 5.27
CA LEU A 676 31.24 27.26 4.20
C LEU A 676 30.13 27.75 3.27
N GLY A 677 29.89 29.06 3.27
CA GLY A 677 28.74 29.62 2.57
C GLY A 677 28.49 31.10 2.78
N GLY A 678 27.72 31.71 1.88
CA GLY A 678 27.37 33.13 1.95
C GLY A 678 26.65 33.50 3.26
N TYR A 679 25.71 32.65 3.69
CA TYR A 679 24.96 32.78 4.92
C TYR A 679 25.05 31.49 5.74
N ASN A 680 25.58 31.58 6.96
CA ASN A 680 25.76 30.45 7.86
C ASN A 680 25.08 30.73 9.19
N THR A 681 24.16 29.85 9.60
CA THR A 681 23.52 29.90 10.92
C THR A 681 23.66 28.57 11.65
N HIS A 682 24.06 28.64 12.92
CA HIS A 682 24.05 27.48 13.81
C HIS A 682 23.48 27.85 15.17
N THR A 683 22.51 27.07 15.65
CA THR A 683 21.94 27.24 16.98
C THR A 683 21.99 25.91 17.73
N GLN A 684 22.65 25.90 18.90
CA GLN A 684 22.59 24.78 19.84
C GLN A 684 21.79 25.17 21.09
N ILE A 685 20.82 24.34 21.45
CA ILE A 685 20.00 24.45 22.67
C ILE A 685 20.18 23.16 23.46
N GLY A 686 20.85 23.21 24.61
CA GLY A 686 21.20 22.04 25.42
C GLY A 686 22.68 22.03 25.80
N ASN A 687 23.07 21.08 26.66
CA ASN A 687 24.41 21.03 27.22
C ASN A 687 25.39 20.28 26.31
N GLY A 688 26.59 20.80 26.13
CA GLY A 688 27.65 20.14 25.36
C GLY A 688 28.70 21.10 24.85
N ASN A 689 29.89 20.56 24.55
CA ASN A 689 30.99 21.34 24.00
C ASN A 689 30.81 21.57 22.50
N GLY A 690 31.11 22.78 22.03
CA GLY A 690 31.00 23.18 20.64
C GLY A 690 32.36 23.48 20.01
N ASN A 691 32.65 22.89 18.86
CA ASN A 691 33.77 23.27 17.99
C ASN A 691 33.24 23.72 16.62
N TRP A 692 33.16 25.02 16.41
CA TRP A 692 32.41 25.61 15.30
C TRP A 692 33.26 26.48 14.40
N SER A 693 33.12 26.33 13.10
CA SER A 693 33.83 27.12 12.11
C SER A 693 32.86 27.60 11.04
N GLY A 694 32.89 28.91 10.77
CA GLY A 694 32.05 29.57 9.77
C GLY A 694 32.90 30.38 8.82
N THR A 695 32.67 30.26 7.51
CA THR A 695 33.34 31.09 6.50
C THR A 695 32.36 31.56 5.44
N GLY A 696 32.30 32.88 5.23
CA GLY A 696 31.60 33.52 4.11
C GLY A 696 31.04 34.90 4.45
N GLY A 697 29.89 35.29 3.91
CA GLY A 697 29.39 36.67 4.05
C GLY A 697 28.94 36.98 5.48
N PHE A 698 28.02 36.17 5.99
CA PHE A 698 27.40 36.32 7.30
C PHE A 698 27.50 35.01 8.07
N ASN A 699 28.05 35.07 9.29
CA ASN A 699 28.09 33.95 10.22
C ASN A 699 27.34 34.31 11.51
N VAL A 700 26.28 33.58 11.85
CA VAL A 700 25.49 33.79 13.08
C VAL A 700 25.42 32.48 13.86
N ILE A 701 26.03 32.44 15.04
CA ILE A 701 26.05 31.24 15.88
C ILE A 701 25.53 31.53 17.29
N THR A 702 24.68 30.66 17.82
CA THR A 702 24.07 30.81 19.15
C THR A 702 24.16 29.52 19.95
N GLN A 703 24.56 29.61 21.22
CA GLN A 703 24.40 28.55 22.21
C GLN A 703 23.48 28.99 23.33
N ALA A 704 22.53 28.14 23.71
CA ALA A 704 21.78 28.23 24.96
C ALA A 704 21.95 26.93 25.76
N GLY A 705 22.74 26.95 26.82
CA GLY A 705 23.11 25.76 27.60
C GLY A 705 24.53 25.83 28.18
N ALA A 706 24.92 24.82 28.96
CA ALA A 706 26.26 24.72 29.53
C ALA A 706 27.23 23.96 28.61
N GLY A 707 28.52 24.30 28.67
CA GLY A 707 29.60 23.62 27.94
C GLY A 707 30.56 24.61 27.28
N ASP A 708 31.74 24.18 26.88
CA ASP A 708 32.76 25.07 26.33
C ASP A 708 32.56 25.29 24.83
N ILE A 709 32.78 26.52 24.35
CA ILE A 709 32.76 26.86 22.91
C ILE A 709 34.18 27.19 22.45
N SER A 710 34.64 26.51 21.40
CA SER A 710 35.77 26.92 20.57
C SER A 710 35.27 27.26 19.17
N SER A 711 35.58 28.45 18.64
CA SER A 711 35.12 28.84 17.31
C SER A 711 36.05 29.72 16.48
N VAL A 712 35.95 29.60 15.16
CA VAL A 712 36.63 30.47 14.17
C VAL A 712 35.62 30.95 13.13
N LEU A 713 35.39 32.26 13.06
CA LEU A 713 34.43 32.87 12.13
C LEU A 713 35.16 33.83 11.20
N LEU A 714 35.06 33.59 9.89
CA LEU A 714 35.68 34.38 8.83
C LEU A 714 34.59 34.95 7.94
N GLY A 715 34.35 36.25 7.97
CA GLY A 715 33.30 36.83 7.14
C GLY A 715 33.03 38.32 7.32
N GLY A 716 32.27 38.90 6.39
CA GLY A 716 31.93 40.32 6.43
C GLY A 716 31.20 40.73 7.71
N ALA A 717 30.32 39.86 8.20
CA ALA A 717 29.69 40.00 9.52
C ALA A 717 29.69 38.68 10.29
N ASN A 718 30.07 38.75 11.56
CA ASN A 718 30.14 37.60 12.46
C ASN A 718 29.42 37.93 13.76
N VAL A 719 28.50 37.06 14.20
CA VAL A 719 27.76 37.18 15.47
C VAL A 719 27.87 35.84 16.19
N LEU A 720 28.30 35.89 17.46
CA LEU A 720 28.28 34.74 18.36
C LEU A 720 27.58 35.13 19.66
N THR A 721 26.58 34.35 20.04
CA THR A 721 25.84 34.53 21.30
C THR A 721 25.98 33.28 22.16
N LYS A 722 26.41 33.43 23.43
CA LYS A 722 26.43 32.36 24.42
C LYS A 722 25.52 32.71 25.59
N LEU A 723 24.59 31.82 25.91
CA LEU A 723 23.64 31.95 27.01
C LEU A 723 23.76 30.71 27.91
N GLY A 724 24.61 30.78 28.94
CA GLY A 724 24.82 29.66 29.87
C GLY A 724 26.26 29.59 30.41
N ALA A 725 26.56 28.55 31.18
CA ALA A 725 27.86 28.34 31.80
C ALA A 725 28.89 27.70 30.85
N GLY A 726 30.19 27.83 31.18
CA GLY A 726 31.31 27.28 30.41
C GLY A 726 32.15 28.35 29.71
N ASP A 727 33.31 27.94 29.21
CA ASP A 727 34.27 28.85 28.60
C ASP A 727 33.90 29.18 27.14
N LEU A 728 34.34 30.34 26.68
CA LEU A 728 34.19 30.79 25.29
C LEU A 728 35.55 31.26 24.77
N VAL A 729 36.05 30.55 23.76
CA VAL A 729 37.23 30.93 22.98
C VAL A 729 36.80 31.11 21.53
N THR A 730 36.93 32.33 20.99
CA THR A 730 36.52 32.63 19.62
C THR A 730 37.53 33.52 18.90
N GLY A 731 37.80 33.20 17.64
CA GLY A 731 38.51 34.06 16.70
C GLY A 731 37.55 34.53 15.61
N MET A 732 37.29 35.84 15.55
CA MET A 732 36.37 36.43 14.57
C MET A 732 37.13 37.43 13.70
N PHE A 733 37.22 37.15 12.40
CA PHE A 733 37.92 37.99 11.42
C PHE A 733 36.94 38.46 10.35
N GLY A 734 37.00 39.73 9.99
CA GLY A 734 36.17 40.29 8.93
C GLY A 734 36.98 41.05 7.88
N GLY A 735 36.47 41.04 6.65
CA GLY A 735 36.92 41.89 5.55
C GLY A 735 36.00 43.11 5.47
N ALA A 736 36.60 44.30 5.44
CA ALA A 736 35.89 45.56 5.21
C ALA A 736 35.35 45.65 3.78
#